data_AF-A0A953KKD1-F1
#
_entry.id   AF-A0A953KKD1-F1
#
_cell.length_a   1.000
_cell.length_b   1.000
_cell.length_c   1.000
_cell.angle_alpha   90.00
_cell.angle_beta   90.00
_cell.angle_gamma   90.00
#
_symmetry.space_group_name_H-M   'P 1'
#
loop_
_entity.id
_entity.type
_entity.pdbx_description
1 polymer ?
#
loop_
_entity_poly.entity_id
_entity_poly.type
_entity_poly.pdbx_seq_one_letter_code
_entity_poly.pdbx_strand_id
1 'polypeptide(L)'
;MRRYLLITLLCLSAAFGNAQSDISLYGLQTNPHRLHINPAYMLVTDNFLGLPLISNNYVHYGNSSFTYRNLIRQKEGTEQVFFDLTGWLGKLRKNSFISTQVNLDLFSVGWQQQRWYISANVTEKVNFRFRFPRELAELGINGNTEKLGEEINLGALRALGTHYREYGIAFSRDIQCKLRLGARVKFLQGMENLDLSTGDFTLITDPVSFRLYGVSTLQLNTSGLDKFSPDSLTQMSYLFNRGNRGLGFDFGAEYVFSDQFRFSASVVDLGGIRWKYKPVNYANQAQTYSFEGIYLNELLNTNPDSLDSGADAYVDSISNVLKIKERHDSYYSKLPTRIFLGGNWLLNPSTDLYLLMMGNFFGGKVYPTVTAGFSKRIGTHFDFTSNWSYQNNSLLNIGAGFTARLSLIQLTVASDNLIGFISPFTSRTANIRVGISLVTHRETTDEDYCDKDKDGVPNRKDDCPDEKGPAGLRGCPDADGDGIINKFDDCPLEPGPGYLKGCPDRDLDSIPDKIDKCPDERGPRALDGCPDTDGDGIADKDDECPFLAGLPAFKGCPDRDGDSIPDKDDLCPDEPGLRMYGGCPDKDGDQIIDKDDQCPDVPGLKQFNGCPDRDGDGVEDRLDACPDEPGPAYNKGCPNKDQDGDGVLDDVDACPTVPGLPENKGCPLSDSDGDGVPDKLDKCPTVPGVPENNGCPPIGKEEQEILRTAFENLEFETGKAIIKASSFDELNELAKLLIKKPEWTLIISGHTDNVGKPASNMVLSKNRAISVQKYLAAQQVDIKRLKPEWFGQTRPTATNTTPEGRQKNRRVEMTIVFE
;
A
#
# COMPACT_ATOMS: atom_id res chain seq x y z
N MET A 1 -71.57 37.56 -13.83
CA MET A 1 -71.30 36.20 -13.29
C MET A 1 -70.09 35.46 -13.90
N ARG A 2 -69.91 35.37 -15.24
CA ARG A 2 -68.79 34.59 -15.86
C ARG A 2 -67.36 34.95 -15.39
N ARG A 3 -67.08 36.21 -15.00
CA ARG A 3 -65.75 36.63 -14.52
C ARG A 3 -65.39 36.06 -13.14
N TYR A 4 -66.32 36.10 -12.18
CA TYR A 4 -66.12 35.45 -10.89
C TYR A 4 -66.04 33.94 -11.00
N LEU A 5 -66.79 33.33 -11.93
CA LEU A 5 -66.66 31.92 -12.23
C LEU A 5 -65.26 31.54 -12.74
N LEU A 6 -64.52 32.47 -13.35
CA LEU A 6 -63.16 32.24 -13.86
C LEU A 6 -62.07 32.48 -12.80
N ILE A 7 -62.30 33.38 -11.85
CA ILE A 7 -61.44 33.52 -10.66
C ILE A 7 -61.67 32.34 -9.70
N THR A 8 -62.93 31.91 -9.50
CA THR A 8 -63.19 30.65 -8.79
C THR A 8 -62.78 29.43 -9.60
N LEU A 9 -62.83 29.42 -10.95
CA LEU A 9 -62.19 28.35 -11.74
C LEU A 9 -60.66 28.40 -11.72
N LEU A 10 -59.99 29.52 -11.48
CA LEU A 10 -58.54 29.52 -11.22
C LEU A 10 -58.24 28.99 -9.81
N CYS A 11 -59.07 29.34 -8.82
CA CYS A 11 -58.98 28.75 -7.48
C CYS A 11 -59.43 27.27 -7.42
N LEU A 12 -60.27 26.81 -8.35
CA LEU A 12 -60.75 25.43 -8.46
C LEU A 12 -59.97 24.59 -9.49
N SER A 13 -59.27 25.18 -10.45
CA SER A 13 -58.23 24.48 -11.22
C SER A 13 -56.94 24.36 -10.39
N ALA A 14 -56.69 25.31 -9.48
CA ALA A 14 -55.77 25.12 -8.37
C ALA A 14 -56.22 24.06 -7.34
N ALA A 15 -57.45 23.52 -7.43
CA ALA A 15 -57.90 22.41 -6.59
C ALA A 15 -57.38 21.03 -7.05
N PHE A 16 -56.60 20.97 -8.14
CA PHE A 16 -55.76 19.80 -8.45
C PHE A 16 -54.27 20.17 -8.44
N GLY A 17 -53.48 19.31 -7.81
CA GLY A 17 -52.01 19.35 -7.92
C GLY A 17 -51.36 20.54 -7.20
N ASN A 18 -51.71 20.74 -5.92
CA ASN A 18 -51.22 21.85 -5.13
C ASN A 18 -50.72 21.42 -3.69
N ALA A 19 -49.51 21.71 -3.11
CA ALA A 19 -48.13 22.00 -3.58
C ALA A 19 -46.98 22.33 -2.45
N GLN A 20 -45.64 22.18 -2.65
CA GLN A 20 -44.29 22.46 -1.96
C GLN A 20 -43.81 22.12 -0.51
N SER A 21 -42.65 21.44 -0.43
CA SER A 21 -41.33 21.94 0.05
C SER A 21 -40.17 21.33 -0.80
N ASP A 22 -38.87 21.53 -0.49
CA ASP A 22 -37.74 20.98 -1.31
C ASP A 22 -36.94 19.88 -0.56
N ILE A 23 -37.62 19.15 0.31
CA ILE A 23 -37.01 18.34 1.37
C ILE A 23 -36.69 16.94 0.85
N SER A 24 -37.67 16.26 0.24
CA SER A 24 -37.50 14.95 -0.40
C SER A 24 -36.49 14.99 -1.54
N LEU A 25 -36.24 16.15 -2.14
CA LEU A 25 -35.18 16.29 -3.13
C LEU A 25 -33.78 16.10 -2.51
N TYR A 26 -33.58 16.48 -1.24
CA TYR A 26 -32.29 16.29 -0.56
C TYR A 26 -31.86 14.82 -0.45
N GLY A 27 -32.82 13.92 -0.20
CA GLY A 27 -32.56 12.48 -0.07
C GLY A 27 -32.47 11.72 -1.39
N LEU A 28 -32.86 12.30 -2.53
CA LEU A 28 -32.79 11.62 -3.84
C LEU A 28 -31.37 11.72 -4.43
N GLN A 29 -30.47 10.89 -3.90
CA GLN A 29 -29.02 10.89 -4.16
C GLN A 29 -28.59 10.86 -5.63
N THR A 30 -29.45 10.41 -6.54
CA THR A 30 -29.18 10.27 -7.98
C THR A 30 -29.85 11.35 -8.85
N ASN A 31 -30.59 12.27 -8.24
CA ASN A 31 -31.41 13.24 -8.94
C ASN A 31 -30.62 14.52 -9.28
N PRO A 32 -30.56 14.96 -10.56
CA PRO A 32 -29.77 16.12 -10.97
C PRO A 32 -30.28 17.43 -10.40
N HIS A 33 -31.56 17.49 -10.06
CA HIS A 33 -32.19 18.72 -9.59
C HIS A 33 -31.80 19.08 -8.15
N ARG A 34 -31.07 18.21 -7.44
CA ARG A 34 -30.37 18.57 -6.18
C ARG A 34 -29.43 19.77 -6.33
N LEU A 35 -28.95 20.05 -7.54
CA LEU A 35 -28.20 21.28 -7.86
C LEU A 35 -28.98 22.57 -7.54
N HIS A 36 -30.32 22.56 -7.50
CA HIS A 36 -31.15 23.72 -7.13
C HIS A 36 -31.25 23.96 -5.61
N ILE A 37 -30.91 22.97 -4.77
CA ILE A 37 -30.85 23.13 -3.31
C ILE A 37 -29.41 23.29 -2.81
N ASN A 38 -28.43 22.68 -3.48
CA ASN A 38 -27.01 22.84 -3.17
C ASN A 38 -26.19 22.88 -4.47
N PRO A 39 -25.60 24.04 -4.85
CA PRO A 39 -24.78 24.12 -6.07
C PRO A 39 -23.43 23.41 -5.95
N ALA A 40 -23.01 22.96 -4.75
CA ALA A 40 -21.82 22.12 -4.57
C ALA A 40 -22.05 20.63 -4.83
N TYR A 41 -23.31 20.20 -4.88
CA TYR A 41 -23.63 18.81 -5.18
C TYR A 41 -23.04 18.40 -6.54
N MET A 42 -22.55 17.17 -6.63
CA MET A 42 -22.07 16.56 -7.87
C MET A 42 -22.80 15.26 -8.12
N LEU A 43 -23.23 15.05 -9.36
CA LEU A 43 -23.95 13.85 -9.78
C LEU A 43 -23.05 12.63 -9.85
N VAL A 44 -23.66 11.47 -9.64
CA VAL A 44 -23.03 10.15 -9.86
C VAL A 44 -22.96 9.81 -11.36
N THR A 45 -23.73 10.50 -12.20
CA THR A 45 -23.76 10.37 -13.66
C THR A 45 -22.99 11.50 -14.33
N ASP A 46 -22.19 11.19 -15.36
CA ASP A 46 -21.38 12.20 -16.05
C ASP A 46 -22.23 13.36 -16.57
N ASN A 47 -23.32 13.05 -17.28
CA ASN A 47 -24.16 14.05 -17.94
C ASN A 47 -25.64 13.87 -17.61
N PHE A 48 -26.37 14.98 -17.54
CA PHE A 48 -27.83 14.99 -17.61
C PHE A 48 -28.35 16.05 -18.58
N LEU A 49 -29.53 15.78 -19.14
CA LEU A 49 -30.32 16.71 -19.94
C LEU A 49 -31.77 16.67 -19.45
N GLY A 50 -32.20 17.74 -18.78
CA GLY A 50 -33.59 17.99 -18.44
C GLY A 50 -34.40 18.35 -19.68
N LEU A 51 -35.34 17.49 -20.05
CA LEU A 51 -36.29 17.75 -21.14
C LEU A 51 -37.18 18.98 -20.83
N PRO A 52 -37.45 19.85 -21.83
CA PRO A 52 -38.28 21.03 -21.63
C PRO A 52 -39.67 20.73 -21.07
N LEU A 53 -40.11 21.54 -20.11
CA LEU A 53 -41.45 21.52 -19.50
C LEU A 53 -41.81 20.24 -18.73
N ILE A 54 -40.93 19.24 -18.64
CA ILE A 54 -41.23 17.96 -17.98
C ILE A 54 -40.10 17.42 -17.09
N SER A 55 -38.95 18.08 -17.03
CA SER A 55 -37.76 17.57 -16.33
C SER A 55 -37.79 17.73 -14.82
N ASN A 56 -38.35 18.82 -14.31
CA ASN A 56 -38.32 19.14 -12.89
C ASN A 56 -39.49 20.02 -12.46
N ASN A 57 -40.70 19.57 -12.77
CA ASN A 57 -41.91 20.33 -12.49
C ASN A 57 -42.25 20.24 -11.01
N TYR A 58 -42.54 21.41 -10.45
CA TYR A 58 -42.76 21.57 -9.03
C TYR A 58 -43.75 22.70 -8.76
N VAL A 59 -44.51 22.62 -7.67
CA VAL A 59 -45.57 23.58 -7.31
C VAL A 59 -45.55 23.78 -5.77
N HIS A 60 -45.72 24.99 -5.11
CA HIS A 60 -46.22 25.27 -3.69
C HIS A 60 -47.73 25.60 -3.48
N TYR A 61 -48.31 25.09 -2.38
CA TYR A 61 -49.50 25.47 -1.61
C TYR A 61 -49.31 25.02 -0.14
N GLY A 62 -49.25 25.97 0.78
CA GLY A 62 -49.23 25.68 2.21
C GLY A 62 -49.83 26.81 3.02
N ASN A 63 -50.38 26.48 4.19
CA ASN A 63 -50.83 27.49 5.16
C ASN A 63 -50.33 27.19 6.58
N SER A 64 -50.40 28.18 7.47
CA SER A 64 -49.84 28.10 8.83
C SER A 64 -50.79 27.62 9.93
N SER A 65 -52.09 27.50 9.65
CA SER A 65 -53.13 27.63 10.70
C SER A 65 -54.22 26.57 10.61
N PHE A 66 -54.83 26.38 9.45
CA PHE A 66 -56.06 25.59 9.26
C PHE A 66 -55.87 24.40 8.30
N THR A 67 -56.70 23.38 8.42
CA THR A 67 -56.81 22.28 7.45
C THR A 67 -58.14 22.40 6.69
N TYR A 68 -58.32 21.64 5.61
CA TYR A 68 -59.56 21.69 4.83
C TYR A 68 -60.79 21.24 5.66
N ARG A 69 -60.63 20.32 6.64
CA ARG A 69 -61.66 19.97 7.65
C ARG A 69 -62.06 21.14 8.57
N ASN A 70 -61.24 22.19 8.69
CA ASN A 70 -61.59 23.38 9.46
C ASN A 70 -62.36 24.41 8.62
N LEU A 71 -62.21 24.38 7.29
CA LEU A 71 -62.97 25.21 6.36
C LEU A 71 -64.34 24.60 6.04
N ILE A 72 -64.43 23.28 5.99
CA ILE A 72 -65.58 22.58 5.41
C ILE A 72 -66.11 21.52 6.37
N ARG A 73 -67.42 21.58 6.65
CA ARG A 73 -68.15 20.55 7.39
C ARG A 73 -69.32 20.00 6.58
N GLN A 74 -69.63 18.73 6.84
CA GLN A 74 -70.89 18.13 6.48
C GLN A 74 -71.94 18.51 7.55
N LYS A 75 -73.15 18.86 7.13
CA LYS A 75 -74.27 19.15 8.01
C LYS A 75 -74.87 17.83 8.51
N GLU A 76 -74.94 17.70 9.83
CA GLU A 76 -75.35 16.48 10.52
C GLU A 76 -76.70 15.94 10.01
N GLY A 77 -76.76 14.64 9.72
CA GLY A 77 -77.94 13.99 9.12
C GLY A 77 -78.16 14.26 7.61
N THR A 78 -77.24 14.92 6.90
CA THR A 78 -77.38 15.22 5.46
C THR A 78 -76.06 14.99 4.69
N GLU A 79 -76.14 14.82 3.37
CA GLU A 79 -74.97 14.86 2.48
C GLU A 79 -74.52 16.31 2.15
N GLN A 80 -75.19 17.33 2.69
CA GLN A 80 -74.87 18.72 2.39
C GLN A 80 -73.59 19.15 3.10
N VAL A 81 -72.74 19.83 2.34
CA VAL A 81 -71.42 20.31 2.76
C VAL A 81 -71.42 21.84 2.72
N PHE A 82 -70.94 22.48 3.79
CA PHE A 82 -70.93 23.94 3.94
C PHE A 82 -69.59 24.46 4.47
N PHE A 83 -69.33 25.75 4.25
CA PHE A 83 -68.15 26.43 4.78
C PHE A 83 -68.37 26.81 6.26
N ASP A 84 -67.59 26.20 7.16
CA ASP A 84 -67.58 26.50 8.59
C ASP A 84 -66.64 27.70 8.85
N LEU A 85 -67.09 28.90 8.50
CA LEU A 85 -66.30 30.13 8.65
C LEU A 85 -65.91 30.39 10.11
N THR A 86 -66.79 30.09 11.07
CA THR A 86 -66.53 30.22 12.52
C THR A 86 -65.48 29.21 12.99
N GLY A 87 -65.57 27.95 12.55
CA GLY A 87 -64.57 26.92 12.84
C GLY A 87 -63.22 27.19 12.20
N TRP A 88 -63.19 27.79 11.01
CA TRP A 88 -61.97 28.27 10.35
C TRP A 88 -61.32 29.41 11.14
N LEU A 89 -62.11 30.45 11.47
CA LEU A 89 -61.70 31.61 12.26
C LEU A 89 -61.09 31.18 13.61
N GLY A 90 -61.74 30.23 14.29
CA GLY A 90 -61.26 29.64 15.54
C GLY A 90 -59.94 28.85 15.45
N LYS A 91 -59.41 28.59 14.24
CA LYS A 91 -58.08 27.99 14.03
C LYS A 91 -57.03 28.98 13.51
N LEU A 92 -57.41 30.23 13.23
CA LEU A 92 -56.45 31.26 12.83
C LEU A 92 -55.55 31.66 13.99
N ARG A 93 -54.26 31.77 13.68
CA ARG A 93 -53.24 32.39 14.53
C ARG A 93 -53.29 33.90 14.35
N LYS A 94 -52.88 34.67 15.37
CA LYS A 94 -52.74 36.14 15.30
C LYS A 94 -52.18 36.64 13.97
N ASN A 95 -51.14 35.96 13.46
CA ASN A 95 -50.66 36.14 12.10
C ASN A 95 -50.67 34.80 11.38
N SER A 96 -51.55 34.67 10.39
CA SER A 96 -51.65 33.49 9.53
C SER A 96 -51.04 33.78 8.17
N PHE A 97 -50.59 32.75 7.44
CA PHE A 97 -50.21 32.91 6.04
C PHE A 97 -50.70 31.75 5.18
N ILE A 98 -50.85 32.05 3.89
CA ILE A 98 -50.99 31.11 2.77
C ILE A 98 -49.83 31.40 1.81
N SER A 99 -49.20 30.38 1.25
CA SER A 99 -48.21 30.54 0.18
C SER A 99 -48.37 29.51 -0.92
N THR A 100 -48.19 29.95 -2.17
CA THR A 100 -48.08 29.11 -3.36
C THR A 100 -46.78 29.37 -4.13
N GLN A 101 -46.41 28.46 -5.01
CA GLN A 101 -45.21 28.50 -5.84
C GLN A 101 -45.45 27.66 -7.08
N VAL A 102 -44.72 27.89 -8.16
CA VAL A 102 -44.59 27.01 -9.31
C VAL A 102 -43.16 27.15 -9.77
N ASN A 103 -42.46 26.03 -9.98
CA ASN A 103 -41.17 25.98 -10.64
C ASN A 103 -41.32 25.02 -11.83
N LEU A 104 -41.20 25.54 -13.04
CA LEU A 104 -41.35 24.81 -14.30
C LEU A 104 -40.02 24.87 -15.03
N ASP A 105 -39.34 23.74 -15.15
CA ASP A 105 -38.01 23.71 -15.76
C ASP A 105 -38.13 23.63 -17.29
N LEU A 106 -37.74 24.71 -17.96
CA LEU A 106 -37.84 24.88 -19.41
C LEU A 106 -36.67 24.20 -20.13
N PHE A 107 -35.53 24.09 -19.47
CA PHE A 107 -34.34 23.40 -19.93
C PHE A 107 -33.35 23.28 -18.77
N SER A 108 -32.69 22.14 -18.63
CA SER A 108 -31.50 22.04 -17.79
C SER A 108 -30.50 21.05 -18.37
N VAL A 109 -29.23 21.28 -18.12
CA VAL A 109 -28.13 20.43 -18.58
C VAL A 109 -27.01 20.48 -17.57
N GLY A 110 -26.29 19.38 -17.42
CA GLY A 110 -25.05 19.36 -16.66
C GLY A 110 -24.10 18.28 -17.14
N TRP A 111 -22.81 18.53 -16.96
CA TRP A 111 -21.73 17.63 -17.34
C TRP A 111 -20.56 17.72 -16.33
N GLN A 112 -19.94 16.56 -16.06
CA GLN A 112 -18.70 16.44 -15.31
C GLN A 112 -17.49 16.58 -16.25
N GLN A 113 -16.48 17.33 -15.83
CA GLN A 113 -15.20 17.51 -16.52
C GLN A 113 -14.07 17.43 -15.49
N GLN A 114 -13.48 16.23 -15.32
CA GLN A 114 -12.55 15.94 -14.23
C GLN A 114 -13.17 16.36 -12.86
N ARG A 115 -12.45 17.13 -12.06
CA ARG A 115 -12.87 17.67 -10.75
C ARG A 115 -13.91 18.80 -10.79
N TRP A 116 -14.49 19.13 -11.94
CA TRP A 116 -15.48 20.20 -12.10
C TRP A 116 -16.81 19.64 -12.60
N TYR A 117 -17.90 19.98 -11.92
CA TYR A 117 -19.25 19.77 -12.42
C TYR A 117 -19.82 21.11 -12.90
N ILE A 118 -20.26 21.19 -14.15
CA ILE A 118 -20.85 22.40 -14.73
C ILE A 118 -22.32 22.11 -15.04
N SER A 119 -23.20 23.06 -14.74
CA SER A 119 -24.61 22.96 -15.12
C SER A 119 -25.20 24.31 -15.53
N ALA A 120 -26.23 24.26 -16.37
CA ALA A 120 -27.05 25.42 -16.72
C ALA A 120 -28.54 25.05 -16.64
N ASN A 121 -29.38 26.01 -16.23
CA ASN A 121 -30.83 25.84 -16.16
C ASN A 121 -31.57 27.09 -16.67
N VAL A 122 -32.75 26.86 -17.24
CA VAL A 122 -33.74 27.89 -17.55
C VAL A 122 -35.04 27.46 -16.88
N THR A 123 -35.43 28.14 -15.81
CA THR A 123 -36.58 27.73 -14.98
C THR A 123 -37.55 28.89 -14.83
N GLU A 124 -38.82 28.66 -15.13
CA GLU A 124 -39.90 29.62 -14.85
C GLU A 124 -40.34 29.48 -13.40
N LYS A 125 -40.40 30.59 -12.66
CA LYS A 125 -40.72 30.60 -11.22
C LYS A 125 -41.85 31.57 -10.91
N VAL A 126 -42.98 31.05 -10.43
CA VAL A 126 -44.06 31.82 -9.81
C VAL A 126 -44.00 31.61 -8.32
N ASN A 127 -44.09 32.67 -7.52
CA ASN A 127 -44.09 32.61 -6.05
C ASN A 127 -45.18 33.54 -5.54
N PHE A 128 -46.04 33.09 -4.63
CA PHE A 128 -47.01 33.95 -3.96
C PHE A 128 -47.06 33.63 -2.46
N ARG A 129 -47.07 34.65 -1.61
CA ARG A 129 -47.32 34.47 -0.17
C ARG A 129 -48.11 35.64 0.38
N PHE A 130 -49.23 35.32 1.00
CA PHE A 130 -50.14 36.24 1.67
C PHE A 130 -50.12 35.96 3.17
N ARG A 131 -49.68 36.95 3.96
CA ARG A 131 -49.73 36.97 5.42
C ARG A 131 -50.81 37.94 5.86
N PHE A 132 -51.75 37.47 6.66
CA PHE A 132 -52.89 38.24 7.15
C PHE A 132 -53.02 38.10 8.67
N PRO A 133 -53.40 39.17 9.38
CA PRO A 133 -53.77 39.08 10.79
C PRO A 133 -55.10 38.34 10.93
N ARG A 134 -55.34 37.71 12.09
CA ARG A 134 -56.63 37.07 12.40
C ARG A 134 -57.75 38.11 12.43
N GLU A 135 -57.44 39.28 12.95
CA GLU A 135 -58.27 40.46 13.08
C GLU A 135 -58.87 40.90 11.71
N LEU A 136 -58.18 40.67 10.59
CA LEU A 136 -58.72 40.89 9.24
C LEU A 136 -59.83 39.90 8.87
N ALA A 137 -59.66 38.64 9.27
CA ALA A 137 -60.65 37.58 9.03
C ALA A 137 -61.86 37.71 9.96
N GLU A 138 -61.65 38.17 11.21
CA GLU A 138 -62.73 38.52 12.12
C GLU A 138 -63.58 39.65 11.54
N LEU A 139 -62.94 40.76 11.11
CA LEU A 139 -63.60 41.87 10.44
C LEU A 139 -64.37 41.46 9.17
N GLY A 140 -63.81 40.52 8.38
CA GLY A 140 -64.44 40.03 7.15
C GLY A 140 -65.62 39.06 7.34
N ILE A 141 -65.72 38.39 8.50
CA ILE A 141 -66.77 37.40 8.78
C ILE A 141 -67.84 37.97 9.73
N ASN A 142 -67.42 38.60 10.82
CA ASN A 142 -68.31 39.11 11.87
C ASN A 142 -68.65 40.60 11.67
N GLY A 143 -67.96 41.29 10.76
CA GLY A 143 -68.01 42.74 10.65
C GLY A 143 -67.27 43.42 11.81
N ASN A 144 -67.61 44.67 12.08
CA ASN A 144 -66.99 45.50 13.12
C ASN A 144 -67.90 45.75 14.35
N THR A 145 -69.11 45.21 14.36
CA THR A 145 -70.13 45.39 15.42
C THR A 145 -69.75 44.73 16.74
N GLU A 146 -68.98 43.64 16.71
CA GLU A 146 -68.43 42.98 17.92
C GLU A 146 -67.18 43.70 18.49
N LYS A 147 -66.72 44.78 17.83
CA LYS A 147 -65.46 45.49 18.11
C LYS A 147 -65.62 47.01 18.20
N LEU A 148 -66.79 47.47 18.65
CA LEU A 148 -67.07 48.89 18.88
C LEU A 148 -66.15 49.45 19.97
N GLY A 149 -65.44 50.54 19.65
CA GLY A 149 -64.44 51.16 20.53
C GLY A 149 -63.10 50.41 20.65
N GLU A 150 -62.94 49.23 20.03
CA GLU A 150 -61.69 48.47 20.03
C GLU A 150 -60.80 48.80 18.82
N GLU A 151 -59.48 48.74 19.00
CA GLU A 151 -58.50 48.81 17.91
C GLU A 151 -58.31 47.45 17.24
N ILE A 152 -58.66 47.33 15.95
CA ILE A 152 -58.34 46.19 15.10
C ILE A 152 -57.06 46.50 14.31
N ASN A 153 -56.00 45.72 14.59
CA ASN A 153 -54.67 45.92 14.01
C ASN A 153 -54.47 45.08 12.74
N LEU A 154 -54.26 45.77 11.62
CA LEU A 154 -54.04 45.22 10.29
C LEU A 154 -52.58 45.42 9.79
N GLY A 155 -51.69 45.94 10.64
CA GLY A 155 -50.29 46.25 10.30
C GLY A 155 -49.41 45.02 10.00
N ALA A 156 -49.93 43.81 10.22
CA ALA A 156 -49.26 42.58 9.84
C ALA A 156 -49.50 42.15 8.38
N LEU A 157 -50.40 42.81 7.65
CA LEU A 157 -50.76 42.45 6.28
C LEU A 157 -49.55 42.55 5.32
N ARG A 158 -49.28 41.47 4.59
CA ARG A 158 -48.23 41.44 3.56
C ARG A 158 -48.64 40.49 2.45
N ALA A 159 -48.53 40.91 1.19
CA ALA A 159 -48.63 40.00 0.04
C ALA A 159 -47.40 40.18 -0.83
N LEU A 160 -46.77 39.09 -1.27
CA LEU A 160 -45.72 39.11 -2.28
C LEU A 160 -46.02 38.05 -3.33
N GLY A 161 -46.39 38.49 -4.52
CA GLY A 161 -46.47 37.70 -5.75
C GLY A 161 -45.30 38.04 -6.66
N THR A 162 -44.56 37.06 -7.19
CA THR A 162 -43.44 37.28 -8.12
C THR A 162 -43.39 36.16 -9.16
N HIS A 163 -43.53 36.53 -10.43
CA HIS A 163 -43.35 35.67 -11.59
C HIS A 163 -42.06 36.10 -12.31
N TYR A 164 -41.10 35.19 -12.46
CA TYR A 164 -39.83 35.47 -13.10
C TYR A 164 -39.19 34.21 -13.70
N ARG A 165 -38.47 34.43 -14.80
CA ARG A 165 -37.61 33.41 -15.38
C ARG A 165 -36.19 33.53 -14.83
N GLU A 166 -35.64 32.40 -14.45
CA GLU A 166 -34.26 32.24 -14.00
C GLU A 166 -33.42 31.59 -15.10
N TYR A 167 -32.29 32.22 -15.43
CA TYR A 167 -31.24 31.65 -16.26
C TYR A 167 -30.02 31.43 -15.37
N GLY A 168 -29.80 30.20 -14.93
CA GLY A 168 -28.71 29.83 -14.03
C GLY A 168 -27.54 29.18 -14.77
N ILE A 169 -26.31 29.50 -14.34
CA ILE A 169 -25.10 28.73 -14.64
C ILE A 169 -24.41 28.45 -13.31
N ALA A 170 -24.12 27.18 -13.03
CA ALA A 170 -23.44 26.74 -11.82
C ALA A 170 -22.16 25.96 -12.11
N PHE A 171 -21.19 26.14 -11.22
CA PHE A 171 -19.93 25.43 -11.19
C PHE A 171 -19.78 24.81 -9.80
N SER A 172 -19.60 23.50 -9.72
CA SER A 172 -19.09 22.80 -8.53
C SER A 172 -17.67 22.33 -8.80
N ARG A 173 -16.84 22.32 -7.75
CA ARG A 173 -15.47 21.80 -7.79
C ARG A 173 -15.23 20.90 -6.59
N ASP A 174 -14.67 19.72 -6.85
CA ASP A 174 -14.16 18.84 -5.80
C ASP A 174 -12.71 19.24 -5.46
N ILE A 175 -12.40 19.28 -4.17
CA ILE A 175 -11.12 19.70 -3.60
C ILE A 175 -10.67 18.58 -2.67
N GLN A 176 -9.64 17.84 -3.13
CA GLN A 176 -9.00 16.75 -2.40
C GLN A 176 -9.98 15.67 -1.92
N CYS A 177 -11.09 15.47 -2.63
CA CYS A 177 -12.11 14.44 -2.36
C CYS A 177 -12.73 14.53 -0.96
N LYS A 178 -12.59 15.70 -0.33
CA LYS A 178 -12.99 15.99 1.06
C LYS A 178 -13.90 17.20 1.16
N LEU A 179 -13.70 18.20 0.30
CA LEU A 179 -14.50 19.41 0.26
C LEU A 179 -14.95 19.72 -1.17
N ARG A 180 -16.27 19.75 -1.40
CA ARG A 180 -16.86 20.29 -2.61
C ARG A 180 -17.32 21.70 -2.36
N LEU A 181 -17.00 22.61 -3.27
CA LEU A 181 -17.49 23.99 -3.25
C LEU A 181 -18.23 24.27 -4.54
N GLY A 182 -19.37 24.95 -4.44
CA GLY A 182 -20.17 25.29 -5.61
C GLY A 182 -20.78 26.67 -5.54
N ALA A 183 -20.92 27.28 -6.71
CA ALA A 183 -21.54 28.59 -6.89
C ALA A 183 -22.44 28.58 -8.14
N ARG A 184 -23.61 29.21 -8.05
CA ARG A 184 -24.50 29.48 -9.17
C ARG A 184 -24.67 30.98 -9.35
N VAL A 185 -24.52 31.47 -10.58
CA VAL A 185 -24.92 32.82 -10.98
C VAL A 185 -26.23 32.72 -11.74
N LYS A 186 -27.21 33.55 -11.38
CA LYS A 186 -28.54 33.60 -11.98
C LYS A 186 -28.78 34.96 -12.61
N PHE A 187 -29.11 34.99 -13.89
CA PHE A 187 -29.76 36.15 -14.51
C PHE A 187 -31.28 35.99 -14.38
N LEU A 188 -31.95 37.04 -13.88
CA LEU A 188 -33.38 36.99 -13.57
C LEU A 188 -34.14 37.94 -14.49
N GLN A 189 -35.21 37.44 -15.11
CA GLN A 189 -36.11 38.21 -15.97
C GLN A 189 -37.49 38.27 -15.31
N GLY A 190 -37.83 39.43 -14.75
CA GLY A 190 -39.11 39.63 -14.07
C GLY A 190 -40.26 39.76 -15.07
N MET A 191 -41.33 38.99 -14.87
CA MET A 191 -42.52 39.04 -15.71
C MET A 191 -43.60 39.86 -15.01
N GLU A 192 -43.99 39.43 -13.81
CA GLU A 192 -45.02 40.08 -12.99
C GLU A 192 -44.58 40.18 -11.53
N ASN A 193 -45.02 41.24 -10.84
CA ASN A 193 -44.85 41.37 -9.40
C ASN A 193 -46.01 42.11 -8.74
N LEU A 194 -46.29 41.69 -7.51
CA LEU A 194 -47.16 42.34 -6.54
C LEU A 194 -46.42 42.33 -5.21
N ASP A 195 -46.16 43.47 -4.60
CA ASP A 195 -45.54 43.59 -3.28
C ASP A 195 -46.30 44.59 -2.41
N LEU A 196 -47.18 44.04 -1.57
CA LEU A 196 -48.01 44.75 -0.61
C LEU A 196 -47.38 44.66 0.79
N SER A 197 -47.16 45.80 1.44
CA SER A 197 -46.84 45.93 2.87
C SER A 197 -47.76 46.95 3.52
N THR A 198 -48.15 46.66 4.75
CA THR A 198 -48.70 47.66 5.67
C THR A 198 -47.66 47.97 6.76
N GLY A 199 -47.65 49.22 7.20
CA GLY A 199 -46.93 49.68 8.40
C GLY A 199 -47.91 49.75 9.56
N ASP A 200 -48.07 50.94 10.16
CA ASP A 200 -49.20 51.20 11.05
C ASP A 200 -50.49 51.11 10.24
N PHE A 201 -51.30 50.09 10.50
CA PHE A 201 -52.66 49.99 9.97
C PHE A 201 -53.57 49.56 11.12
N THR A 202 -54.36 50.49 11.63
CA THR A 202 -55.36 50.28 12.67
C THR A 202 -56.72 50.78 12.20
N LEU A 203 -57.77 50.11 12.63
CA LEU A 203 -59.16 50.50 12.44
C LEU A 203 -59.84 50.54 13.82
N ILE A 204 -60.69 51.53 14.05
CA ILE A 204 -61.52 51.69 15.24
C ILE A 204 -62.93 51.99 14.75
N THR A 205 -63.94 51.31 15.29
CA THR A 205 -65.34 51.67 15.00
C THR A 205 -65.91 52.46 16.15
N ASP A 206 -66.42 53.65 15.85
CA ASP A 206 -67.03 54.52 16.84
C ASP A 206 -68.29 53.89 17.45
N PRO A 207 -68.41 53.79 18.79
CA PRO A 207 -69.53 53.10 19.44
C PRO A 207 -70.86 53.88 19.37
N VAL A 208 -70.86 55.14 18.93
CA VAL A 208 -72.06 55.99 18.88
C VAL A 208 -72.51 56.25 17.45
N SER A 209 -71.58 56.62 16.57
CA SER A 209 -71.83 56.99 15.18
C SER A 209 -71.59 55.85 14.19
N PHE A 210 -71.04 54.71 14.63
CA PHE A 210 -70.64 53.56 13.80
C PHE A 210 -69.64 53.88 12.68
N ARG A 211 -69.10 55.11 12.63
CA ARG A 211 -68.07 55.51 11.67
C ARG A 211 -66.77 54.73 11.95
N LEU A 212 -66.10 54.35 10.88
CA LEU A 212 -64.81 53.68 10.92
C LEU A 212 -63.71 54.74 10.85
N TYR A 213 -62.98 54.91 11.95
CA TYR A 213 -61.73 55.66 11.96
C TYR A 213 -60.56 54.71 11.71
N GLY A 214 -59.51 55.19 11.06
CA GLY A 214 -58.30 54.40 10.91
C GLY A 214 -57.07 55.24 10.62
N VAL A 215 -55.91 54.71 11.00
CA VAL A 215 -54.61 55.16 10.49
C VAL A 215 -54.09 54.03 9.63
N SER A 216 -53.67 54.33 8.40
CA SER A 216 -53.03 53.34 7.54
C SER A 216 -51.79 53.91 6.87
N THR A 217 -50.74 53.10 6.88
CA THR A 217 -49.55 53.23 6.04
C THR A 217 -49.54 52.02 5.12
N LEU A 218 -49.94 52.23 3.87
CA LEU A 218 -50.03 51.23 2.83
C LEU A 218 -48.91 51.49 1.81
N GLN A 219 -48.22 50.44 1.39
CA GLN A 219 -47.40 50.44 0.19
C GLN A 219 -47.70 49.18 -0.62
N LEU A 220 -48.21 49.37 -1.83
CA LEU A 220 -48.41 48.34 -2.84
C LEU A 220 -47.59 48.70 -4.08
N ASN A 221 -46.56 47.92 -4.37
CA ASN A 221 -45.83 48.01 -5.63
C ASN A 221 -46.31 46.91 -6.57
N THR A 222 -46.57 47.21 -7.83
CA THR A 222 -46.89 46.22 -8.86
C THR A 222 -46.07 46.46 -10.12
N SER A 223 -45.90 45.41 -10.93
CA SER A 223 -45.31 45.50 -12.25
C SER A 223 -45.84 44.37 -13.13
N GLY A 224 -46.16 44.68 -14.39
CA GLY A 224 -46.55 43.68 -15.40
C GLY A 224 -47.96 43.08 -15.28
N LEU A 225 -48.76 43.47 -14.28
CA LEU A 225 -50.11 42.93 -14.01
C LEU A 225 -51.22 43.49 -14.93
N ASP A 226 -50.90 43.79 -16.20
CA ASP A 226 -51.92 44.20 -17.17
C ASP A 226 -52.93 43.06 -17.43
N LYS A 227 -54.15 43.42 -17.88
CA LYS A 227 -55.27 42.49 -18.12
C LYS A 227 -54.81 41.15 -18.72
N PHE A 228 -54.89 40.10 -17.91
CA PHE A 228 -54.53 38.72 -18.26
C PHE A 228 -55.46 38.22 -19.39
N SER A 229 -55.07 38.43 -20.65
CA SER A 229 -55.78 37.87 -21.81
C SER A 229 -55.18 36.50 -22.15
N PRO A 230 -55.99 35.46 -22.40
CA PRO A 230 -55.51 34.18 -22.92
C PRO A 230 -54.61 34.32 -24.17
N ASP A 231 -54.86 35.34 -25.00
CA ASP A 231 -54.09 35.62 -26.22
C ASP A 231 -52.62 36.01 -25.96
N SER A 232 -52.29 36.50 -24.75
CA SER A 232 -50.95 36.99 -24.40
C SER A 232 -49.87 35.89 -24.41
N LEU A 233 -50.27 34.62 -24.26
CA LEU A 233 -49.39 33.45 -24.34
C LEU A 233 -48.77 33.25 -25.74
N THR A 234 -49.34 33.85 -26.79
CA THR A 234 -48.84 33.75 -28.16
C THR A 234 -47.75 34.78 -28.50
N GLN A 235 -47.53 35.79 -27.65
CA GLN A 235 -46.69 36.92 -28.02
C GLN A 235 -45.20 36.67 -27.76
N MET A 236 -44.36 36.98 -28.75
CA MET A 236 -42.89 37.02 -28.61
C MET A 236 -42.40 37.96 -27.48
N SER A 237 -43.24 38.91 -27.05
CA SER A 237 -43.00 39.77 -25.88
C SER A 237 -42.87 38.97 -24.57
N TYR A 238 -43.59 37.85 -24.41
CA TYR A 238 -43.49 36.95 -23.26
C TYR A 238 -42.12 36.26 -23.20
N LEU A 239 -41.57 35.88 -24.35
CA LEU A 239 -40.26 35.25 -24.45
C LEU A 239 -39.09 36.24 -24.31
N PHE A 240 -39.29 37.51 -24.66
CA PHE A 240 -38.23 38.53 -24.70
C PHE A 240 -38.50 39.83 -23.91
N ASN A 241 -39.31 39.80 -22.83
CA ASN A 241 -39.51 40.98 -21.98
C ASN A 241 -38.19 41.40 -21.29
N ARG A 242 -37.48 42.38 -21.88
CA ARG A 242 -36.14 42.82 -21.45
C ARG A 242 -36.14 43.87 -20.33
N GLY A 243 -37.31 44.25 -19.80
CA GLY A 243 -37.47 45.45 -18.97
C GLY A 243 -37.13 45.28 -17.48
N ASN A 244 -37.64 44.22 -16.85
CA ASN A 244 -37.42 43.92 -15.44
C ASN A 244 -36.27 42.91 -15.31
N ARG A 245 -35.16 43.31 -14.67
CA ARG A 245 -33.95 42.48 -14.59
C ARG A 245 -33.47 42.35 -13.16
N GLY A 246 -32.91 41.19 -12.84
CA GLY A 246 -32.29 40.90 -11.57
C GLY A 246 -31.04 40.04 -11.70
N LEU A 247 -30.34 39.92 -10.59
CA LEU A 247 -29.25 38.97 -10.41
C LEU A 247 -29.54 38.15 -9.15
N GLY A 248 -29.21 36.87 -9.23
CA GLY A 248 -29.25 35.93 -8.12
C GLY A 248 -27.94 35.17 -7.99
N PHE A 249 -27.65 34.73 -6.77
CA PHE A 249 -26.48 33.92 -6.45
C PHE A 249 -26.88 32.77 -5.53
N ASP A 250 -26.30 31.60 -5.77
CA ASP A 250 -26.32 30.49 -4.82
C ASP A 250 -24.89 30.10 -4.48
N PHE A 251 -24.68 29.68 -3.23
CA PHE A 251 -23.41 29.12 -2.75
C PHE A 251 -23.68 27.82 -2.02
N GLY A 252 -22.72 26.90 -2.10
CA GLY A 252 -22.84 25.57 -1.53
C GLY A 252 -21.48 25.02 -1.11
N ALA A 253 -21.51 24.13 -0.12
CA ALA A 253 -20.42 23.28 0.28
C ALA A 253 -20.93 21.88 0.63
N GLU A 254 -20.15 20.84 0.32
CA GLU A 254 -20.29 19.50 0.91
C GLU A 254 -18.93 19.08 1.47
N TYR A 255 -18.90 18.63 2.73
CA TYR A 255 -17.68 18.21 3.42
C TYR A 255 -17.80 16.75 3.87
N VAL A 256 -16.87 15.92 3.43
CA VAL A 256 -16.71 14.54 3.89
C VAL A 256 -15.89 14.58 5.18
N PHE A 257 -16.56 14.42 6.32
CA PHE A 257 -15.92 14.40 7.63
C PHE A 257 -15.26 13.04 7.89
N SER A 258 -15.93 11.96 7.49
CA SER A 258 -15.40 10.59 7.51
C SER A 258 -16.11 9.73 6.46
N ASP A 259 -15.71 8.46 6.32
CA ASP A 259 -16.43 7.49 5.46
C ASP A 259 -17.92 7.32 5.84
N GLN A 260 -18.27 7.59 7.11
CA GLN A 260 -19.65 7.50 7.61
C GLN A 260 -20.40 8.83 7.65
N PHE A 261 -19.72 9.98 7.76
CA PHE A 261 -20.38 11.27 7.98
C PHE A 261 -20.04 12.30 6.91
N ARG A 262 -21.09 12.88 6.31
CA ARG A 262 -20.99 13.99 5.36
C ARG A 262 -21.86 15.15 5.85
N PHE A 263 -21.36 16.37 5.72
CA PHE A 263 -22.10 17.58 6.04
C PHE A 263 -22.29 18.41 4.77
N SER A 264 -23.42 19.11 4.66
CA SER A 264 -23.67 20.05 3.57
C SER A 264 -24.19 21.37 4.12
N ALA A 265 -23.86 22.46 3.43
CA ALA A 265 -24.37 23.78 3.73
C ALA A 265 -24.59 24.52 2.41
N SER A 266 -25.73 25.19 2.26
CA SER A 266 -25.98 26.03 1.09
C SER A 266 -26.84 27.24 1.43
N VAL A 267 -26.67 28.28 0.63
CA VAL A 267 -27.53 29.46 0.61
C VAL A 267 -27.95 29.69 -0.83
N VAL A 268 -29.25 29.65 -1.09
CA VAL A 268 -29.82 29.78 -2.43
C VAL A 268 -30.79 30.95 -2.50
N ASP A 269 -30.96 31.47 -3.72
CA ASP A 269 -31.83 32.60 -4.04
C ASP A 269 -31.43 33.89 -3.26
N LEU A 270 -30.12 34.18 -3.18
CA LEU A 270 -29.61 35.49 -2.75
C LEU A 270 -29.71 36.48 -3.90
N GLY A 271 -30.29 37.66 -3.67
CA GLY A 271 -30.40 38.71 -4.69
C GLY A 271 -31.83 39.18 -4.89
N GLY A 272 -32.20 39.51 -6.12
CA GLY A 272 -33.50 40.13 -6.40
C GLY A 272 -33.61 40.79 -7.77
N ILE A 273 -34.81 41.29 -8.04
CA ILE A 273 -35.22 41.85 -9.33
C ILE A 273 -35.53 43.35 -9.16
N ARG A 274 -35.03 44.17 -10.07
CA ARG A 274 -35.38 45.59 -10.19
C ARG A 274 -36.49 45.75 -11.22
N TRP A 275 -37.64 46.23 -10.78
CA TRP A 275 -38.84 46.45 -11.57
C TRP A 275 -38.79 47.86 -12.16
N LYS A 276 -38.72 47.94 -13.48
CA LYS A 276 -38.59 49.17 -14.29
C LYS A 276 -39.61 49.25 -15.43
N TYR A 277 -40.20 48.13 -15.82
CA TYR A 277 -41.16 48.04 -16.90
C TYR A 277 -42.57 47.99 -16.34
N LYS A 278 -43.38 48.98 -16.69
CA LYS A 278 -44.74 49.20 -16.15
C LYS A 278 -44.79 49.07 -14.60
N PRO A 279 -43.91 49.74 -13.83
CA PRO A 279 -44.05 49.78 -12.38
C PRO A 279 -45.21 50.71 -12.03
N VAL A 280 -46.06 50.29 -11.09
CA VAL A 280 -47.09 51.14 -10.47
C VAL A 280 -46.96 51.00 -8.96
N ASN A 281 -46.86 52.13 -8.25
CA ASN A 281 -46.66 52.17 -6.81
C ASN A 281 -47.77 52.99 -6.17
N TYR A 282 -48.62 52.32 -5.40
CA TYR A 282 -49.65 52.92 -4.59
C TYR A 282 -49.12 53.08 -3.17
N ALA A 283 -49.05 54.31 -2.66
CA ALA A 283 -48.66 54.56 -1.29
C ALA A 283 -49.41 55.73 -0.67
N ASN A 284 -49.72 55.66 0.61
CA ASN A 284 -50.18 56.81 1.40
C ASN A 284 -49.18 57.14 2.52
N GLN A 285 -49.37 58.30 3.15
CA GLN A 285 -48.70 58.66 4.39
C GLN A 285 -49.64 58.34 5.55
N ALA A 286 -49.09 57.99 6.72
CA ALA A 286 -49.88 57.79 7.94
C ALA A 286 -50.77 59.02 8.21
N GLN A 287 -52.07 58.86 8.00
CA GLN A 287 -53.08 59.88 8.25
C GLN A 287 -54.32 59.21 8.82
N THR A 288 -54.96 59.88 9.78
CA THR A 288 -56.27 59.47 10.27
C THR A 288 -57.32 59.78 9.22
N TYR A 289 -58.05 58.76 8.78
CA TYR A 289 -59.24 58.89 7.94
C TYR A 289 -60.48 58.46 8.71
N SER A 290 -61.62 59.04 8.32
CA SER A 290 -62.95 58.63 8.76
C SER A 290 -63.71 58.15 7.54
N PHE A 291 -64.37 57.01 7.65
CA PHE A 291 -65.20 56.43 6.61
C PHE A 291 -66.57 56.07 7.19
N GLU A 292 -67.65 56.43 6.49
CA GLU A 292 -69.02 56.24 6.99
C GLU A 292 -69.54 54.81 6.80
N GLY A 293 -68.71 53.91 6.25
CA GLY A 293 -69.06 52.52 5.96
C GLY A 293 -69.50 52.32 4.50
N ILE A 294 -69.66 51.06 4.11
CA ILE A 294 -70.18 50.68 2.80
C ILE A 294 -71.66 50.32 2.97
N TYR A 295 -72.56 51.04 2.30
CA TYR A 295 -73.97 50.66 2.23
C TYR A 295 -74.13 49.42 1.34
N LEU A 296 -73.95 48.22 1.90
CA LEU A 296 -74.00 46.94 1.18
C LEU A 296 -75.30 46.75 0.36
N ASN A 297 -76.41 47.36 0.74
CA ASN A 297 -77.65 47.30 -0.03
C ASN A 297 -77.55 48.01 -1.40
N GLU A 298 -76.69 49.02 -1.57
CA GLU A 298 -76.44 49.63 -2.87
C GLU A 298 -75.58 48.72 -3.76
N LEU A 299 -74.57 48.05 -3.19
CA LEU A 299 -73.74 47.05 -3.87
C LEU A 299 -74.56 45.80 -4.30
N LEU A 300 -75.59 45.43 -3.54
CA LEU A 300 -76.44 44.26 -3.81
C LEU A 300 -77.63 44.56 -4.72
N ASN A 301 -78.10 45.81 -4.78
CA ASN A 301 -79.20 46.23 -5.66
C ASN A 301 -78.74 46.71 -7.06
N THR A 302 -77.45 46.88 -7.32
CA THR A 302 -76.95 47.17 -8.67
C THR A 302 -77.18 45.97 -9.61
N ASN A 303 -77.69 46.27 -10.82
CA ASN A 303 -77.99 45.28 -11.85
C ASN A 303 -76.72 44.49 -12.22
N PRO A 304 -76.75 43.16 -12.49
CA PRO A 304 -75.52 42.35 -12.63
C PRO A 304 -74.57 42.76 -13.77
N ASP A 305 -75.06 43.51 -14.76
CA ASP A 305 -74.28 44.06 -15.87
C ASP A 305 -73.67 45.45 -15.56
N SER A 306 -74.00 46.03 -14.40
CA SER A 306 -73.46 47.30 -13.86
C SER A 306 -72.55 47.13 -12.63
N LEU A 307 -72.19 45.88 -12.30
CA LEU A 307 -71.32 45.56 -11.17
C LEU A 307 -69.91 46.14 -11.30
N ASP A 308 -69.39 46.30 -12.54
CA ASP A 308 -68.10 46.97 -12.77
C ASP A 308 -68.17 48.44 -12.29
N SER A 309 -69.16 49.22 -12.75
CA SER A 309 -69.28 50.64 -12.38
C SER A 309 -69.62 50.89 -10.91
N GLY A 310 -70.30 49.94 -10.25
CA GLY A 310 -70.50 49.99 -8.80
C GLY A 310 -69.18 49.78 -8.06
N ALA A 311 -68.46 48.71 -8.38
CA ALA A 311 -67.17 48.39 -7.76
C ALA A 311 -66.14 49.49 -7.95
N ASP A 312 -66.04 50.06 -9.16
CA ASP A 312 -65.12 51.16 -9.47
C ASP A 312 -65.40 52.39 -8.58
N ALA A 313 -66.67 52.78 -8.39
CA ALA A 313 -67.04 53.89 -7.50
C ALA A 313 -66.65 53.65 -6.02
N TYR A 314 -66.68 52.40 -5.55
CA TYR A 314 -66.21 52.06 -4.20
C TYR A 314 -64.68 52.02 -4.10
N VAL A 315 -63.98 51.55 -5.13
CA VAL A 315 -62.51 51.60 -5.19
C VAL A 315 -62.04 53.07 -5.20
N ASP A 316 -62.70 53.93 -5.97
CA ASP A 316 -62.44 55.37 -5.99
C ASP A 316 -62.75 56.02 -4.63
N SER A 317 -63.86 55.66 -3.99
CA SER A 317 -64.21 56.14 -2.63
C SER A 317 -63.13 55.77 -1.61
N ILE A 318 -62.71 54.51 -1.58
CA ILE A 318 -61.64 54.02 -0.70
C ILE A 318 -60.30 54.68 -1.03
N SER A 319 -59.96 54.85 -2.32
CA SER A 319 -58.74 55.51 -2.78
C SER A 319 -58.67 56.98 -2.34
N ASN A 320 -59.80 57.70 -2.47
CA ASN A 320 -59.95 59.09 -2.03
C ASN A 320 -59.83 59.24 -0.51
N VAL A 321 -60.45 58.36 0.26
CA VAL A 321 -60.41 58.35 1.73
C VAL A 321 -59.00 58.03 2.25
N LEU A 322 -58.34 57.02 1.66
CA LEU A 322 -56.99 56.61 2.02
C LEU A 322 -55.90 57.54 1.43
N LYS A 323 -56.27 58.48 0.56
CA LYS A 323 -55.40 59.42 -0.18
C LYS A 323 -54.21 58.70 -0.84
N ILE A 324 -54.50 57.60 -1.51
CA ILE A 324 -53.48 56.77 -2.16
C ILE A 324 -52.84 57.57 -3.30
N LYS A 325 -51.52 57.78 -3.22
CA LYS A 325 -50.75 58.37 -4.31
C LYS A 325 -50.23 57.26 -5.21
N GLU A 326 -50.68 57.28 -6.45
CA GLU A 326 -50.09 56.49 -7.53
C GLU A 326 -48.78 57.14 -8.00
N ARG A 327 -47.76 56.31 -8.21
CA ARG A 327 -46.44 56.66 -8.77
C ARG A 327 -45.99 55.54 -9.71
N HIS A 328 -44.96 55.83 -10.51
CA HIS A 328 -44.37 54.90 -11.47
C HIS A 328 -42.86 54.77 -11.23
N ASP A 329 -42.47 54.70 -9.95
CA ASP A 329 -41.08 54.67 -9.50
C ASP A 329 -40.50 53.25 -9.65
N SER A 330 -39.28 53.14 -10.20
CA SER A 330 -38.61 51.84 -10.24
C SER A 330 -38.26 51.34 -8.84
N TYR A 331 -38.59 50.09 -8.52
CA TYR A 331 -38.39 49.50 -7.19
C TYR A 331 -37.66 48.16 -7.26
N TYR A 332 -37.33 47.57 -6.11
CA TYR A 332 -36.54 46.34 -6.03
C TYR A 332 -37.18 45.33 -5.07
N SER A 333 -37.40 44.11 -5.55
CA SER A 333 -37.92 42.99 -4.76
C SER A 333 -36.82 41.95 -4.55
N LYS A 334 -36.54 41.60 -3.29
CA LYS A 334 -35.62 40.53 -2.93
C LYS A 334 -36.20 39.17 -3.31
N LEU A 335 -35.34 38.24 -3.72
CA LEU A 335 -35.73 36.82 -3.81
C LEU A 335 -35.99 36.23 -2.42
N PRO A 336 -36.82 35.17 -2.29
CA PRO A 336 -37.03 34.45 -1.05
C PRO A 336 -35.83 33.55 -0.74
N THR A 337 -34.76 34.13 -0.19
CA THR A 337 -33.53 33.42 0.16
C THR A 337 -33.81 32.24 1.10
N ARG A 338 -33.13 31.11 0.83
CA ARG A 338 -33.21 29.88 1.63
C ARG A 338 -31.81 29.44 2.04
N ILE A 339 -31.67 29.02 3.29
CA ILE A 339 -30.45 28.42 3.83
C ILE A 339 -30.75 26.95 4.12
N PHE A 340 -29.85 26.04 3.73
CA PHE A 340 -29.91 24.63 4.08
C PHE A 340 -28.64 24.23 4.85
N LEU A 341 -28.82 23.42 5.89
CA LEU A 341 -27.75 22.78 6.65
C LEU A 341 -28.10 21.30 6.79
N GLY A 342 -27.30 20.42 6.21
CA GLY A 342 -27.54 18.98 6.16
C GLY A 342 -26.42 18.17 6.78
N GLY A 343 -26.77 17.00 7.33
CA GLY A 343 -25.83 15.99 7.78
C GLY A 343 -26.34 14.61 7.40
N ASN A 344 -25.50 13.79 6.77
CA ASN A 344 -25.81 12.44 6.33
C ASN A 344 -24.90 11.44 7.06
N TRP A 345 -25.51 10.44 7.68
CA TRP A 345 -24.86 9.26 8.25
C TRP A 345 -25.04 8.08 7.30
N LEU A 346 -23.96 7.71 6.60
CA LEU A 346 -23.91 6.62 5.66
C LEU A 346 -23.79 5.29 6.43
N LEU A 347 -24.86 4.50 6.41
CA LEU A 347 -24.88 3.16 6.99
C LEU A 347 -24.17 2.14 6.09
N ASN A 348 -24.18 2.37 4.78
CA ASN A 348 -23.41 1.65 3.75
C ASN A 348 -23.40 2.46 2.44
N PRO A 349 -22.65 2.07 1.38
CA PRO A 349 -22.57 2.82 0.10
C PRO A 349 -23.89 2.98 -0.68
N SER A 350 -25.00 2.44 -0.18
CA SER A 350 -26.33 2.54 -0.78
C SER A 350 -27.41 3.03 0.20
N THR A 351 -27.06 3.36 1.45
CA THR A 351 -28.03 3.73 2.50
C THR A 351 -27.47 4.78 3.42
N ASP A 352 -28.23 5.86 3.62
CA ASP A 352 -27.93 6.89 4.59
C ASP A 352 -29.18 7.35 5.35
N LEU A 353 -28.95 7.76 6.59
CA LEU A 353 -29.88 8.56 7.38
C LEU A 353 -29.44 10.02 7.26
N TYR A 354 -30.37 10.97 7.19
CA TYR A 354 -30.03 12.38 7.11
C TYR A 354 -30.86 13.26 8.05
N LEU A 355 -30.23 14.31 8.55
CA LEU A 355 -30.88 15.44 9.18
C LEU A 355 -30.71 16.66 8.27
N LEU A 356 -31.78 17.42 8.05
CA LEU A 356 -31.77 18.64 7.25
C LEU A 356 -32.50 19.75 8.00
N MET A 357 -31.86 20.91 8.12
CA MET A 357 -32.47 22.15 8.57
C MET A 357 -32.57 23.11 7.39
N MET A 358 -33.74 23.71 7.18
CA MET A 358 -33.98 24.73 6.15
C MET A 358 -34.53 26.01 6.79
N GLY A 359 -33.91 27.16 6.53
CA GLY A 359 -34.41 28.49 6.91
C GLY A 359 -34.91 29.26 5.69
N ASN A 360 -36.22 29.52 5.59
CA ASN A 360 -36.83 30.32 4.52
C ASN A 360 -37.04 31.78 4.98
N PHE A 361 -36.44 32.74 4.28
CA PHE A 361 -36.47 34.16 4.65
C PHE A 361 -37.56 34.90 3.86
N PHE A 362 -38.54 35.45 4.57
CA PHE A 362 -39.67 36.16 3.94
C PHE A 362 -40.18 37.32 4.81
N GLY A 363 -40.30 38.51 4.22
CA GLY A 363 -40.92 39.68 4.88
C GLY A 363 -40.28 40.04 6.23
N GLY A 364 -38.95 39.93 6.32
CA GLY A 364 -38.18 40.20 7.54
C GLY A 364 -38.23 39.08 8.60
N LYS A 365 -38.86 37.94 8.31
CA LYS A 365 -38.97 36.79 9.25
C LYS A 365 -38.35 35.53 8.65
N VAL A 366 -37.85 34.66 9.53
CA VAL A 366 -37.34 33.33 9.18
C VAL A 366 -38.41 32.29 9.51
N TYR A 367 -38.63 31.37 8.58
CA TYR A 367 -39.52 30.22 8.72
C TYR A 367 -38.66 28.96 8.69
N PRO A 368 -38.28 28.41 9.86
CA PRO A 368 -37.46 27.20 9.94
C PRO A 368 -38.29 25.95 9.67
N THR A 369 -37.65 24.99 9.03
CA THR A 369 -38.07 23.59 8.90
C THR A 369 -36.94 22.70 9.40
N VAL A 370 -37.28 21.64 10.13
CA VAL A 370 -36.33 20.58 10.52
C VAL A 370 -36.87 19.24 10.04
N THR A 371 -36.00 18.45 9.42
CA THR A 371 -36.31 17.17 8.80
C THR A 371 -35.35 16.10 9.28
N ALA A 372 -35.89 14.93 9.62
CA ALA A 372 -35.13 13.68 9.65
C ALA A 372 -35.59 12.78 8.49
N GLY A 373 -34.67 12.08 7.85
CA GLY A 373 -34.97 11.25 6.69
C GLY A 373 -34.02 10.08 6.50
N PHE A 374 -34.40 9.24 5.55
CA PHE A 374 -33.71 8.02 5.14
C PHE A 374 -33.65 7.99 3.62
N SER A 375 -32.56 7.51 3.06
CA SER A 375 -32.43 7.24 1.63
C SER A 375 -31.80 5.89 1.35
N LYS A 376 -32.29 5.24 0.29
CA LYS A 376 -31.89 3.91 -0.15
C LYS A 376 -31.79 3.86 -1.66
N ARG A 377 -30.58 3.62 -2.15
CA ARG A 377 -30.31 3.24 -3.53
C ARG A 377 -30.38 1.71 -3.67
N ILE A 378 -30.98 1.23 -4.75
CA ILE A 378 -31.05 -0.21 -5.11
C ILE A 378 -30.42 -0.38 -6.50
N GLY A 379 -29.20 -0.89 -6.51
CA GLY A 379 -28.35 -0.96 -7.72
C GLY A 379 -28.09 0.42 -8.32
N THR A 380 -28.04 0.48 -9.65
CA THR A 380 -27.93 1.72 -10.44
C THR A 380 -29.28 2.25 -10.94
N HIS A 381 -30.38 1.53 -10.65
CA HIS A 381 -31.69 1.72 -11.28
C HIS A 381 -32.69 2.47 -10.42
N PHE A 382 -32.65 2.33 -9.09
CA PHE A 382 -33.66 2.90 -8.22
C PHE A 382 -33.06 3.63 -7.03
N ASP A 383 -33.68 4.74 -6.66
CA ASP A 383 -33.28 5.61 -5.56
C ASP A 383 -34.55 6.09 -4.85
N PHE A 384 -34.63 5.81 -3.55
CA PHE A 384 -35.80 6.03 -2.72
C PHE A 384 -35.40 6.92 -1.54
N THR A 385 -36.29 7.79 -1.11
CA THR A 385 -36.18 8.46 0.19
C THR A 385 -37.51 8.52 0.89
N SER A 386 -37.48 8.50 2.22
CA SER A 386 -38.59 8.88 3.08
C SER A 386 -38.11 9.93 4.08
N ASN A 387 -38.99 10.82 4.51
CA ASN A 387 -38.65 11.81 5.52
C ASN A 387 -39.85 12.22 6.37
N TRP A 388 -39.52 12.81 7.52
CA TRP A 388 -40.45 13.39 8.45
C TRP A 388 -39.98 14.79 8.80
N SER A 389 -40.88 15.77 8.66
CA SER A 389 -40.52 17.19 8.75
C SER A 389 -41.43 17.97 9.70
N TYR A 390 -40.82 18.73 10.61
CA TYR A 390 -41.49 19.82 11.31
C TYR A 390 -41.45 21.08 10.44
N GLN A 391 -42.58 21.40 9.82
CA GLN A 391 -42.74 22.57 8.94
C GLN A 391 -44.09 23.25 9.24
N ASN A 392 -44.14 24.59 9.11
CA ASN A 392 -45.36 25.40 9.27
C ASN A 392 -46.13 25.13 10.57
N ASN A 393 -45.41 24.77 11.65
CA ASN A 393 -45.99 24.36 12.94
C ASN A 393 -46.89 23.11 12.84
N SER A 394 -46.51 22.15 12.00
CA SER A 394 -47.09 20.81 11.90
C SER A 394 -45.98 19.77 12.06
N LEU A 395 -46.25 18.71 12.82
CA LEU A 395 -45.44 17.48 12.88
C LEU A 395 -45.97 16.42 11.90
N LEU A 396 -47.08 16.70 11.20
CA LEU A 396 -47.69 15.82 10.20
C LEU A 396 -47.28 16.25 8.79
N ASN A 397 -45.97 16.17 8.51
CA ASN A 397 -45.43 16.21 7.15
C ASN A 397 -44.55 14.97 6.96
N ILE A 398 -45.05 13.99 6.21
CA ILE A 398 -44.32 12.74 5.90
C ILE A 398 -44.07 12.73 4.39
N GLY A 399 -42.81 12.84 4.00
CA GLY A 399 -42.38 12.81 2.61
C GLY A 399 -41.94 11.43 2.14
N ALA A 400 -42.07 11.19 0.84
CA ALA A 400 -41.29 10.19 0.13
C ALA A 400 -40.90 10.68 -1.26
N GLY A 401 -39.73 10.23 -1.74
CA GLY A 401 -39.27 10.43 -3.09
C GLY A 401 -38.88 9.10 -3.73
N PHE A 402 -39.08 9.01 -5.03
CA PHE A 402 -38.67 7.88 -5.86
C PHE A 402 -38.07 8.40 -7.17
N THR A 403 -36.90 7.89 -7.51
CA THR A 403 -36.25 8.09 -8.79
C THR A 403 -36.00 6.72 -9.43
N ALA A 404 -36.55 6.50 -10.62
CA ALA A 404 -36.39 5.30 -11.43
C ALA A 404 -35.59 5.61 -12.69
N ARG A 405 -34.49 4.90 -12.88
CA ARG A 405 -33.63 5.01 -14.06
C ARG A 405 -33.83 3.80 -14.96
N LEU A 406 -34.42 4.04 -16.12
CA LEU A 406 -34.69 3.08 -17.18
C LEU A 406 -33.73 3.38 -18.35
N SER A 407 -32.54 2.78 -18.30
CA SER A 407 -31.43 3.06 -19.23
C SER A 407 -31.02 4.55 -19.20
N LEU A 408 -31.26 5.29 -20.29
CA LEU A 408 -31.00 6.73 -20.41
C LEU A 408 -32.09 7.60 -19.77
N ILE A 409 -33.29 7.09 -19.51
CA ILE A 409 -34.40 7.89 -18.98
C ILE A 409 -34.44 7.78 -17.46
N GLN A 410 -34.39 8.91 -16.76
CA GLN A 410 -34.62 9.02 -15.33
C GLN A 410 -35.99 9.67 -15.07
N LEU A 411 -36.89 8.90 -14.47
CA LEU A 411 -38.19 9.34 -13.96
C LEU A 411 -38.06 9.70 -12.49
N THR A 412 -38.66 10.82 -12.08
CA THR A 412 -38.70 11.28 -10.68
C THR A 412 -40.15 11.56 -10.28
N VAL A 413 -40.54 11.06 -9.11
CA VAL A 413 -41.75 11.52 -8.40
C VAL A 413 -41.38 11.72 -6.94
N ALA A 414 -41.70 12.87 -6.36
CA ALA A 414 -41.47 13.10 -4.93
C ALA A 414 -42.56 13.97 -4.30
N SER A 415 -42.77 13.77 -3.01
CA SER A 415 -43.57 14.61 -2.14
C SER A 415 -42.89 14.71 -0.77
N ASP A 416 -42.92 15.87 -0.13
CA ASP A 416 -42.54 16.09 1.27
C ASP A 416 -43.75 16.00 2.21
N ASN A 417 -44.97 15.85 1.68
CA ASN A 417 -46.16 15.55 2.49
C ASN A 417 -47.20 14.69 1.74
N LEU A 418 -46.99 13.37 1.76
CA LEU A 418 -47.93 12.37 1.26
C LEU A 418 -49.28 12.39 1.98
N ILE A 419 -49.33 12.82 3.25
CA ILE A 419 -50.59 12.97 4.00
C ILE A 419 -51.50 13.99 3.32
N GLY A 420 -50.94 14.96 2.58
CA GLY A 420 -51.71 15.88 1.75
C GLY A 420 -52.52 15.21 0.62
N PHE A 421 -52.12 14.04 0.15
CA PHE A 421 -52.83 13.28 -0.89
C PHE A 421 -53.69 12.16 -0.30
N ILE A 422 -53.21 11.48 0.73
CA ILE A 422 -53.92 10.39 1.40
C ILE A 422 -55.05 10.93 2.29
N SER A 423 -54.87 12.10 2.91
CA SER A 423 -55.83 12.73 3.82
C SER A 423 -55.82 14.27 3.66
N PRO A 424 -56.24 14.81 2.48
CA PRO A 424 -56.23 16.26 2.22
C PRO A 424 -57.00 17.08 3.28
N PHE A 425 -58.03 16.48 3.89
CA PHE A 425 -58.83 17.06 4.97
C PHE A 425 -58.02 17.44 6.22
N THR A 426 -56.93 16.73 6.52
CA THR A 426 -56.14 16.89 7.75
C THR A 426 -54.81 17.61 7.55
N SER A 427 -54.38 17.82 6.30
CA SER A 427 -53.12 18.49 6.03
C SER A 427 -53.24 20.02 5.95
N ARG A 428 -52.10 20.70 6.16
CA ARG A 428 -51.89 22.13 5.89
C ARG A 428 -51.01 22.40 4.65
N THR A 429 -50.42 21.34 4.12
CA THR A 429 -49.49 21.30 2.97
C THR A 429 -49.77 20.02 2.20
N ALA A 430 -49.89 20.09 0.89
CA ALA A 430 -49.80 18.92 0.01
C ALA A 430 -48.70 19.24 -0.98
N ASN A 431 -47.96 18.33 -1.61
CA ASN A 431 -46.93 18.76 -2.58
C ASN A 431 -46.45 17.71 -3.56
N ILE A 432 -45.97 18.12 -4.74
CA ILE A 432 -45.47 17.17 -5.72
C ILE A 432 -44.32 17.74 -6.59
N ARG A 433 -43.30 16.91 -6.80
CA ARG A 433 -42.29 16.98 -7.85
C ARG A 433 -42.59 15.88 -8.85
N VAL A 434 -42.56 16.20 -10.14
CA VAL A 434 -42.50 15.20 -11.22
C VAL A 434 -41.42 15.60 -12.22
N GLY A 435 -40.67 14.63 -12.73
CA GLY A 435 -39.53 14.90 -13.59
C GLY A 435 -39.16 13.77 -14.53
N ILE A 436 -38.78 14.11 -15.76
CA ILE A 436 -38.22 13.22 -16.78
C ILE A 436 -36.93 13.86 -17.32
N SER A 437 -35.79 13.30 -16.94
CA SER A 437 -34.46 13.76 -17.37
C SER A 437 -33.73 12.63 -18.10
N LEU A 438 -32.92 12.95 -19.11
CA LEU A 438 -32.01 11.99 -19.71
C LEU A 438 -30.68 12.00 -18.94
N VAL A 439 -30.12 10.83 -18.61
CA VAL A 439 -28.88 10.68 -17.83
C VAL A 439 -27.97 9.61 -18.43
N THR A 440 -26.66 9.86 -18.49
CA THR A 440 -25.68 8.88 -19.00
C THR A 440 -25.16 7.95 -17.90
N HIS A 441 -24.65 6.77 -18.26
CA HIS A 441 -23.96 5.88 -17.32
C HIS A 441 -22.47 6.21 -17.25
N ARG A 442 -21.90 6.07 -16.05
CA ARG A 442 -20.46 5.97 -15.83
C ARG A 442 -20.18 4.61 -15.19
N GLU A 443 -19.38 3.76 -15.85
CA GLU A 443 -18.96 2.46 -15.26
C GLU A 443 -17.71 2.57 -14.39
N THR A 444 -17.00 3.70 -14.42
CA THR A 444 -15.76 3.89 -13.65
C THR A 444 -16.01 4.65 -12.36
N THR A 445 -15.36 4.20 -11.28
CA THR A 445 -15.19 4.98 -10.05
C THR A 445 -14.48 6.30 -10.36
N ASP A 446 -14.97 7.41 -9.80
CA ASP A 446 -14.28 8.71 -9.87
C ASP A 446 -13.20 8.80 -8.78
N GLU A 447 -12.39 7.74 -8.69
CA GLU A 447 -11.29 7.61 -7.72
C GLU A 447 -9.91 7.84 -8.38
N ASP A 448 -9.77 7.75 -9.71
CA ASP A 448 -8.51 7.97 -10.48
C ASP A 448 -7.95 9.43 -10.47
N TYR A 449 -8.59 10.34 -9.72
CA TYR A 449 -8.04 11.65 -9.32
C TYR A 449 -7.94 11.84 -7.80
N CYS A 450 -8.59 10.96 -7.03
CA CYS A 450 -8.53 10.85 -5.57
C CYS A 450 -7.44 9.89 -5.09
N ASP A 451 -6.90 9.09 -6.00
CA ASP A 451 -5.75 8.20 -5.94
C ASP A 451 -4.66 8.91 -6.78
N LYS A 452 -3.58 9.34 -6.14
CA LYS A 452 -2.58 10.25 -6.73
C LYS A 452 -1.45 9.50 -7.43
N ASP A 453 -1.00 8.37 -6.90
CA ASP A 453 0.02 7.54 -7.53
C ASP A 453 -0.56 6.49 -8.51
N LYS A 454 -1.85 6.12 -8.37
CA LYS A 454 -2.62 5.18 -9.20
C LYS A 454 -2.33 3.71 -8.89
N ASP A 455 -2.50 3.33 -7.63
CA ASP A 455 -2.41 1.96 -7.14
C ASP A 455 -3.78 1.26 -6.93
N GLY A 456 -4.87 2.03 -6.95
CA GLY A 456 -6.24 1.57 -6.70
C GLY A 456 -6.76 1.87 -5.29
N VAL A 457 -5.98 2.55 -4.45
CA VAL A 457 -6.32 2.99 -3.09
C VAL A 457 -6.51 4.51 -3.10
N PRO A 458 -7.71 5.03 -2.78
CA PRO A 458 -7.90 6.48 -2.72
C PRO A 458 -7.09 7.10 -1.57
N ASN A 459 -6.42 8.24 -1.78
CA ASN A 459 -5.55 9.03 -0.86
C ASN A 459 -6.09 9.27 0.58
N ARG A 460 -7.38 9.00 0.81
CA ARG A 460 -8.09 9.09 2.10
C ARG A 460 -8.08 7.79 2.92
N LYS A 461 -7.69 6.69 2.28
CA LYS A 461 -7.52 5.31 2.81
C LYS A 461 -6.11 4.78 2.59
N ASP A 462 -5.29 5.61 1.97
CA ASP A 462 -3.92 5.37 1.62
C ASP A 462 -3.04 6.09 2.64
N ASP A 463 -2.12 5.35 3.25
CA ASP A 463 -1.14 5.84 4.22
C ASP A 463 0.13 6.40 3.52
N CYS A 464 0.29 6.15 2.22
CA CYS A 464 1.41 6.58 1.37
C CYS A 464 0.96 7.18 -0.01
N PRO A 465 0.16 8.27 -0.06
CA PRO A 465 -0.51 8.79 -1.28
C PRO A 465 0.35 9.31 -2.46
N ASP A 466 1.65 9.03 -2.41
CA ASP A 466 2.67 9.45 -3.34
C ASP A 466 3.45 8.24 -3.90
N GLU A 467 3.22 7.02 -3.39
CA GLU A 467 3.99 5.80 -3.63
C GLU A 467 3.07 4.58 -3.69
N LYS A 468 2.96 3.94 -4.88
CA LYS A 468 2.04 2.84 -5.11
C LYS A 468 2.23 1.64 -4.17
N GLY A 469 1.13 1.12 -3.62
CA GLY A 469 1.13 -0.12 -2.84
C GLY A 469 -0.08 -1.02 -3.07
N PRO A 470 -0.10 -2.21 -2.45
CA PRO A 470 -1.28 -3.06 -2.45
C PRO A 470 -2.35 -2.54 -1.47
N ALA A 471 -3.62 -2.66 -1.85
CA ALA A 471 -4.75 -2.28 -0.99
C ALA A 471 -4.78 -3.01 0.38
N GLY A 472 -4.12 -4.16 0.51
CA GLY A 472 -3.95 -4.87 1.78
C GLY A 472 -3.10 -4.11 2.81
N LEU A 473 -2.18 -3.26 2.34
CA LEU A 473 -1.27 -2.45 3.15
C LEU A 473 -1.66 -0.97 3.17
N ARG A 474 -2.93 -0.66 2.88
CA ARG A 474 -3.45 0.71 2.80
C ARG A 474 -2.62 1.60 1.86
N GLY A 475 -2.36 1.11 0.66
CA GLY A 475 -1.69 1.86 -0.42
C GLY A 475 -0.18 2.05 -0.24
N CYS A 476 0.40 1.65 0.89
CA CYS A 476 1.84 1.74 1.07
C CYS A 476 2.59 0.57 0.41
N PRO A 477 3.76 0.84 -0.21
CA PRO A 477 4.63 -0.21 -0.73
C PRO A 477 5.27 -1.02 0.41
N ASP A 478 5.51 -2.28 0.08
CA ASP A 478 6.24 -3.31 0.82
C ASP A 478 7.00 -4.05 -0.27
N ALA A 479 8.34 -3.97 -0.22
CA ALA A 479 9.21 -4.32 -1.34
C ALA A 479 9.82 -5.73 -1.25
N ASP A 480 9.86 -6.35 -0.06
CA ASP A 480 10.29 -7.74 0.13
C ASP A 480 9.15 -8.70 0.52
N GLY A 481 8.01 -8.18 0.97
CA GLY A 481 6.78 -8.93 1.21
C GLY A 481 6.64 -9.49 2.62
N ASP A 482 7.37 -8.97 3.62
CA ASP A 482 7.25 -9.42 5.01
C ASP A 482 5.96 -8.94 5.72
N GLY A 483 5.25 -7.97 5.12
CA GLY A 483 4.01 -7.39 5.63
C GLY A 483 4.18 -6.07 6.40
N ILE A 484 5.40 -5.53 6.46
CA ILE A 484 5.74 -4.22 7.01
C ILE A 484 5.94 -3.26 5.85
N ILE A 485 5.35 -2.07 5.95
CA ILE A 485 5.46 -1.08 4.87
C ILE A 485 6.84 -0.43 4.90
N ASN A 486 7.42 -0.14 3.73
CA ASN A 486 8.80 0.39 3.55
C ASN A 486 9.15 1.60 4.44
N LYS A 487 8.15 2.35 4.90
CA LYS A 487 8.27 3.54 5.76
C LYS A 487 8.47 3.22 7.25
N PHE A 488 8.04 2.04 7.69
CA PHE A 488 8.19 1.53 9.06
C PHE A 488 9.14 0.33 9.15
N ASP A 489 9.74 -0.01 8.02
CA ASP A 489 10.72 -1.06 7.85
C ASP A 489 12.13 -0.44 7.85
N ASP A 490 13.02 -0.95 8.70
CA ASP A 490 14.41 -0.51 8.78
C ASP A 490 15.31 -1.23 7.74
N CYS A 491 14.80 -2.28 7.04
CA CYS A 491 15.47 -3.06 5.99
C CYS A 491 14.57 -3.41 4.76
N PRO A 492 14.06 -2.42 3.97
CA PRO A 492 12.99 -2.60 2.97
C PRO A 492 13.27 -3.42 1.69
N LEU A 493 14.21 -4.37 1.73
CA LEU A 493 14.59 -5.24 0.61
C LEU A 493 14.94 -6.67 1.09
N GLU A 494 14.87 -6.95 2.38
CA GLU A 494 15.33 -8.18 3.02
C GLU A 494 14.33 -8.54 4.14
N PRO A 495 13.46 -9.55 3.95
CA PRO A 495 12.26 -9.71 4.76
C PRO A 495 12.56 -10.18 6.19
N GLY A 496 11.91 -9.58 7.20
CA GLY A 496 12.19 -9.86 8.60
C GLY A 496 10.97 -9.84 9.52
N PRO A 497 11.16 -10.03 10.84
CA PRO A 497 10.07 -10.03 11.79
C PRO A 497 9.70 -8.63 12.29
N GLY A 498 8.41 -8.41 12.54
CA GLY A 498 7.87 -7.14 13.03
C GLY A 498 8.40 -6.64 14.39
N TYR A 499 9.02 -7.48 15.21
CA TYR A 499 9.68 -7.03 16.45
C TYR A 499 11.04 -6.37 16.20
N LEU A 500 11.63 -6.58 15.01
CA LEU A 500 12.86 -5.93 14.52
C LEU A 500 12.59 -4.94 13.38
N LYS A 501 11.31 -4.57 13.17
CA LYS A 501 10.87 -3.69 12.09
C LYS A 501 11.37 -4.13 10.70
N GLY A 502 11.23 -5.41 10.38
CA GLY A 502 11.50 -5.93 9.03
C GLY A 502 12.95 -6.25 8.72
N CYS A 503 13.89 -5.89 9.59
CA CYS A 503 15.25 -6.40 9.45
C CYS A 503 15.35 -7.90 9.80
N PRO A 504 16.05 -8.72 8.99
CA PRO A 504 16.32 -10.12 9.31
C PRO A 504 17.05 -10.29 10.65
N ASP A 505 16.84 -11.43 11.28
CA ASP A 505 17.57 -11.96 12.43
C ASP A 505 17.65 -13.47 12.23
N ARG A 506 18.85 -13.95 11.91
CA ARG A 506 19.09 -15.29 11.42
C ARG A 506 19.39 -16.30 12.53
N ASP A 507 20.07 -15.87 13.60
CA ASP A 507 20.40 -16.74 14.72
C ASP A 507 19.34 -16.74 15.84
N LEU A 508 18.47 -15.72 15.89
CA LEU A 508 17.37 -15.48 16.82
C LEU A 508 17.81 -14.97 18.21
N ASP A 509 18.82 -14.11 18.28
CA ASP A 509 19.21 -13.39 19.50
C ASP A 509 18.41 -12.08 19.78
N SER A 510 17.56 -11.66 18.84
CA SER A 510 16.78 -10.41 18.82
C SER A 510 17.56 -9.13 18.46
N ILE A 511 18.66 -9.26 17.74
CA ILE A 511 19.44 -8.18 17.12
C ILE A 511 19.39 -8.40 15.59
N PRO A 512 19.08 -7.37 14.79
CA PRO A 512 18.98 -7.58 13.35
C PRO A 512 20.34 -7.70 12.66
N ASP A 513 20.47 -8.63 11.69
CA ASP A 513 21.66 -8.96 10.87
C ASP A 513 22.47 -7.73 10.40
N LYS A 514 21.80 -6.60 10.16
CA LYS A 514 22.35 -5.33 9.66
C LYS A 514 23.16 -4.54 10.70
N ILE A 515 22.86 -4.70 11.99
CA ILE A 515 23.61 -4.09 13.10
C ILE A 515 24.31 -5.15 13.96
N ASP A 516 23.96 -6.42 13.77
CA ASP A 516 24.64 -7.55 14.34
C ASP A 516 26.05 -7.69 13.75
N LYS A 517 27.02 -7.88 14.64
CA LYS A 517 28.42 -8.11 14.34
C LYS A 517 28.76 -9.58 14.10
N CYS A 518 27.88 -10.52 14.45
CA CYS A 518 28.01 -11.96 14.29
C CYS A 518 26.68 -12.62 13.84
N PRO A 519 26.12 -12.30 12.65
CA PRO A 519 24.75 -12.66 12.23
C PRO A 519 24.43 -14.16 12.04
N ASP A 520 25.28 -15.06 12.50
CA ASP A 520 25.12 -16.52 12.45
C ASP A 520 25.33 -17.16 13.86
N GLU A 521 25.64 -16.37 14.90
CA GLU A 521 26.09 -16.80 16.24
C GLU A 521 25.55 -15.89 17.36
N ARG A 522 24.53 -16.36 18.09
CA ARG A 522 23.78 -15.56 19.08
C ARG A 522 24.64 -14.88 20.14
N GLY A 523 24.41 -13.58 20.37
CA GLY A 523 25.09 -12.81 21.41
C GLY A 523 24.19 -11.94 22.30
N PRO A 524 24.76 -11.31 23.34
CA PRO A 524 24.11 -10.24 24.06
C PRO A 524 24.17 -8.90 23.31
N ARG A 525 23.09 -8.12 23.42
CA ARG A 525 23.01 -6.74 22.90
C ARG A 525 24.07 -5.77 23.45
N ALA A 526 24.75 -6.12 24.53
CA ALA A 526 25.90 -5.36 25.02
C ALA A 526 27.10 -5.37 24.05
N LEU A 527 27.18 -6.40 23.19
CA LEU A 527 28.32 -6.71 22.32
C LEU A 527 27.93 -6.75 20.84
N ASP A 528 26.88 -6.02 20.49
CA ASP A 528 26.32 -5.91 19.14
C ASP A 528 26.01 -7.29 18.49
N GLY A 529 25.56 -8.28 19.27
CA GLY A 529 25.11 -9.59 18.77
C GLY A 529 26.18 -10.68 18.66
N CYS A 530 27.44 -10.37 19.00
CA CYS A 530 28.44 -11.43 19.12
C CYS A 530 28.41 -12.14 20.47
N PRO A 531 28.67 -13.47 20.51
CA PRO A 531 28.78 -14.21 21.75
C PRO A 531 29.96 -13.72 22.60
N ASP A 532 29.85 -13.96 23.90
CA ASP A 532 30.84 -13.71 24.94
C ASP A 532 30.73 -14.90 25.90
N THR A 533 31.70 -15.79 25.79
CA THR A 533 31.64 -17.13 26.36
C THR A 533 32.10 -17.16 27.83
N ASP A 534 32.91 -16.19 28.28
CA ASP A 534 33.38 -16.11 29.67
C ASP A 534 32.77 -14.97 30.51
N GLY A 535 32.15 -13.97 29.86
CA GLY A 535 31.35 -12.91 30.47
C GLY A 535 32.13 -11.65 30.85
N ASP A 536 33.31 -11.40 30.28
CA ASP A 536 34.14 -10.23 30.61
C ASP A 536 33.67 -8.90 29.99
N GLY A 537 32.79 -8.98 28.98
CA GLY A 537 32.28 -7.82 28.25
C GLY A 537 33.02 -7.50 26.95
N ILE A 538 33.75 -8.46 26.38
CA ILE A 538 34.29 -8.44 25.02
C ILE A 538 33.73 -9.64 24.26
N ALA A 539 33.46 -9.45 22.96
CA ALA A 539 32.93 -10.51 22.11
C ALA A 539 34.01 -11.53 21.75
N ASP A 540 33.67 -12.83 21.68
CA ASP A 540 34.57 -13.97 21.39
C ASP A 540 35.45 -13.79 20.12
N LYS A 541 35.04 -12.92 19.19
CA LYS A 541 35.77 -12.62 17.94
C LYS A 541 36.75 -11.43 18.03
N ASP A 542 36.53 -10.55 18.99
CA ASP A 542 37.31 -9.34 19.28
C ASP A 542 38.17 -9.53 20.55
N ASP A 543 37.83 -10.53 21.35
CA ASP A 543 38.58 -11.10 22.46
C ASP A 543 39.67 -12.07 21.94
N GLU A 544 40.87 -11.96 22.51
CA GLU A 544 42.00 -12.85 22.21
C GLU A 544 42.11 -14.02 23.21
N CYS A 545 41.25 -14.07 24.23
CA CYS A 545 41.14 -15.12 25.25
C CYS A 545 39.69 -15.60 25.55
N PRO A 546 38.85 -16.05 24.56
CA PRO A 546 37.39 -16.23 24.67
C PRO A 546 36.80 -17.24 25.69
N PHE A 547 37.60 -17.73 26.64
CA PHE A 547 37.20 -18.68 27.67
C PHE A 547 37.78 -18.31 29.05
N LEU A 548 38.44 -17.16 29.19
CA LEU A 548 39.18 -16.69 30.37
C LEU A 548 39.02 -15.17 30.54
N ALA A 549 38.00 -14.77 31.28
CA ALA A 549 37.62 -13.36 31.45
C ALA A 549 38.76 -12.44 31.92
N GLY A 550 38.89 -11.27 31.31
CA GLY A 550 40.02 -10.37 31.53
C GLY A 550 39.68 -8.88 31.45
N LEU A 551 40.57 -8.10 30.81
CA LEU A 551 40.51 -6.63 30.81
C LEU A 551 40.39 -6.05 29.39
N PRO A 552 39.55 -5.02 29.18
CA PRO A 552 39.46 -4.31 27.90
C PRO A 552 40.75 -3.65 27.42
N ALA A 553 41.71 -3.38 28.31
CA ALA A 553 43.04 -2.88 27.95
C ALA A 553 43.85 -3.91 27.12
N PHE A 554 43.50 -5.19 27.23
CA PHE A 554 44.24 -6.33 26.68
C PHE A 554 43.42 -7.20 25.74
N LYS A 555 42.29 -6.68 25.25
CA LYS A 555 41.32 -7.41 24.42
C LYS A 555 40.90 -8.74 25.08
N GLY A 556 40.44 -8.65 26.32
CA GLY A 556 39.69 -9.71 27.00
C GLY A 556 40.55 -10.73 27.73
N CYS A 557 41.87 -10.67 27.51
CA CYS A 557 42.81 -11.46 28.27
C CYS A 557 43.02 -10.91 29.69
N PRO A 558 43.16 -11.78 30.70
CA PRO A 558 43.47 -11.38 32.08
C PRO A 558 44.89 -10.83 32.18
N ASP A 559 45.12 -10.09 33.25
CA ASP A 559 46.42 -9.61 33.74
C ASP A 559 46.35 -9.85 35.26
N ARG A 560 46.93 -10.97 35.69
CA ARG A 560 46.71 -11.53 37.04
C ARG A 560 47.55 -10.86 38.12
N ASP A 561 48.71 -10.31 37.79
CA ASP A 561 49.61 -9.64 38.75
C ASP A 561 49.58 -8.10 38.67
N GLY A 562 49.06 -7.53 37.58
CA GLY A 562 48.85 -6.10 37.38
C GLY A 562 50.06 -5.33 36.83
N ASP A 563 51.04 -6.01 36.21
CA ASP A 563 52.23 -5.36 35.63
C ASP A 563 51.91 -4.48 34.38
N SER A 564 50.71 -4.64 33.80
CA SER A 564 50.22 -4.05 32.55
C SER A 564 50.52 -4.84 31.26
N ILE A 565 50.77 -6.14 31.36
CA ILE A 565 50.88 -7.10 30.26
C ILE A 565 49.90 -8.25 30.52
N PRO A 566 49.14 -8.71 29.51
CA PRO A 566 48.15 -9.76 29.74
C PRO A 566 48.77 -11.15 29.75
N ASP A 567 48.22 -12.04 30.57
CA ASP A 567 48.56 -13.45 30.78
C ASP A 567 48.95 -14.29 29.55
N LYS A 568 48.46 -13.95 28.34
CA LYS A 568 48.80 -14.66 27.09
C LYS A 568 50.06 -14.14 26.38
N ASP A 569 50.48 -12.92 26.70
CA ASP A 569 51.69 -12.24 26.23
C ASP A 569 52.71 -12.14 27.37
N ASP A 570 52.24 -12.33 28.61
CA ASP A 570 53.02 -12.39 29.82
C ASP A 570 53.65 -13.77 30.02
N LEU A 571 54.97 -13.77 30.18
CA LEU A 571 55.76 -14.97 30.44
C LEU A 571 55.72 -15.37 31.92
N CYS A 572 55.37 -14.46 32.84
CA CYS A 572 55.22 -14.66 34.29
C CYS A 572 53.89 -14.12 34.85
N PRO A 573 52.70 -14.58 34.40
CA PRO A 573 51.40 -13.96 34.73
C PRO A 573 50.97 -13.85 36.21
N ASP A 574 51.81 -14.26 37.16
CA ASP A 574 51.54 -14.23 38.60
C ASP A 574 52.62 -13.43 39.39
N GLU A 575 53.61 -12.85 38.71
CA GLU A 575 54.76 -12.14 39.30
C GLU A 575 55.16 -10.91 38.46
N PRO A 576 54.90 -9.67 38.91
CA PRO A 576 54.90 -8.50 38.04
C PRO A 576 56.30 -8.03 37.63
N GLY A 577 56.47 -7.75 36.34
CA GLY A 577 57.76 -7.47 35.73
C GLY A 577 57.84 -6.21 34.87
N LEU A 578 58.53 -6.34 33.73
CA LEU A 578 58.75 -5.25 32.77
C LEU A 578 58.45 -5.69 31.34
N ARG A 579 57.88 -4.77 30.55
CA ARG A 579 57.52 -5.05 29.14
C ARG A 579 58.67 -5.37 28.20
N MET A 580 59.90 -4.95 28.51
CA MET A 580 61.08 -5.36 27.73
C MET A 580 61.45 -6.84 27.94
N TYR A 581 60.86 -7.46 28.97
CA TYR A 581 61.09 -8.79 29.48
C TYR A 581 59.83 -9.69 29.37
N GLY A 582 58.81 -9.22 28.66
CA GLY A 582 57.57 -9.98 28.48
C GLY A 582 56.82 -10.25 29.78
N GLY A 583 56.86 -9.32 30.75
CA GLY A 583 56.08 -9.38 31.98
C GLY A 583 56.74 -10.06 33.17
N CYS A 584 57.90 -10.68 32.96
CA CYS A 584 58.69 -11.20 34.05
C CYS A 584 59.60 -10.15 34.72
N PRO A 585 59.88 -10.28 36.03
CA PRO A 585 60.96 -9.54 36.68
C PRO A 585 62.34 -9.99 36.17
N ASP A 586 63.30 -9.08 36.25
CA ASP A 586 64.75 -9.28 36.08
C ASP A 586 65.39 -8.54 37.26
N LYS A 587 65.87 -9.31 38.23
CA LYS A 587 66.21 -8.81 39.56
C LYS A 587 67.66 -8.39 39.71
N ASP A 588 68.57 -9.00 38.96
CA ASP A 588 70.00 -8.68 38.99
C ASP A 588 70.48 -7.80 37.81
N GLY A 589 69.66 -7.68 36.77
CA GLY A 589 69.81 -6.73 35.67
C GLY A 589 70.61 -7.25 34.48
N ASP A 590 70.78 -8.56 34.32
CA ASP A 590 71.58 -9.15 33.24
C ASP A 590 70.87 -9.21 31.87
N GLN A 591 69.56 -8.90 31.84
CA GLN A 591 68.61 -8.96 30.70
C GLN A 591 68.03 -10.35 30.39
N ILE A 592 68.07 -11.25 31.36
CA ILE A 592 67.31 -12.50 31.41
C ILE A 592 66.34 -12.39 32.59
N ILE A 593 65.26 -13.14 32.54
CA ILE A 593 64.10 -12.96 33.41
C ILE A 593 64.12 -13.99 34.53
N ASP A 594 63.78 -13.63 35.76
CA ASP A 594 63.96 -14.46 36.97
C ASP A 594 63.41 -15.90 36.84
N LYS A 595 62.41 -16.11 35.98
CA LYS A 595 61.81 -17.41 35.65
C LYS A 595 62.63 -18.26 34.66
N ASP A 596 63.19 -17.62 33.63
CA ASP A 596 64.08 -18.26 32.66
C ASP A 596 65.56 -18.11 33.05
N ASP A 597 65.83 -17.49 34.21
CA ASP A 597 67.13 -17.34 34.84
C ASP A 597 67.34 -18.43 35.90
N GLN A 598 68.41 -19.20 35.77
CA GLN A 598 68.79 -20.26 36.70
C GLN A 598 69.66 -19.76 37.86
N CYS A 599 70.11 -18.50 37.81
CA CYS A 599 70.94 -17.78 38.76
C CYS A 599 70.44 -16.34 39.09
N PRO A 600 69.13 -16.09 39.35
CA PRO A 600 68.46 -14.76 39.37
C PRO A 600 68.82 -13.80 40.53
N ASP A 601 70.01 -13.93 41.10
CA ASP A 601 70.61 -13.06 42.11
C ASP A 601 72.06 -12.66 41.73
N VAL A 602 72.60 -13.14 40.60
CA VAL A 602 74.01 -13.01 40.17
C VAL A 602 74.11 -12.96 38.63
N PRO A 603 74.40 -11.79 38.02
CA PRO A 603 74.36 -11.60 36.57
C PRO A 603 75.25 -12.57 35.78
N GLY A 604 74.69 -13.19 34.74
CA GLY A 604 75.36 -14.18 33.91
C GLY A 604 75.26 -13.91 32.40
N LEU A 605 75.17 -14.99 31.62
CA LEU A 605 75.17 -14.94 30.16
C LEU A 605 73.91 -15.58 29.58
N LYS A 606 73.37 -14.96 28.54
CA LYS A 606 72.15 -15.42 27.84
C LYS A 606 72.21 -16.82 27.24
N GLN A 607 73.41 -17.34 26.97
CA GLN A 607 73.57 -18.71 26.50
C GLN A 607 73.43 -19.76 27.62
N PHE A 608 73.48 -19.33 28.89
CA PHE A 608 73.40 -20.15 30.10
C PHE A 608 72.21 -19.75 30.98
N ASN A 609 71.17 -19.17 30.39
CA ASN A 609 69.93 -18.86 31.11
C ASN A 609 70.22 -18.09 32.41
N GLY A 610 71.00 -17.00 32.33
CA GLY A 610 71.34 -16.11 33.45
C GLY A 610 72.44 -16.61 34.40
N CYS A 611 72.93 -17.84 34.23
CA CYS A 611 74.10 -18.27 34.98
C CYS A 611 75.43 -17.77 34.38
N PRO A 612 76.45 -17.51 35.22
CA PRO A 612 77.80 -17.21 34.76
C PRO A 612 78.52 -18.47 34.27
N ASP A 613 79.46 -18.25 33.36
CA ASP A 613 80.50 -19.18 32.88
C ASP A 613 81.80 -18.38 32.97
N ARG A 614 82.72 -18.84 33.83
CA ARG A 614 83.95 -18.10 34.15
C ARG A 614 85.13 -18.35 33.23
N ASP A 615 85.19 -19.48 32.53
CA ASP A 615 86.31 -19.81 31.65
C ASP A 615 86.00 -19.73 30.14
N GLY A 616 84.71 -19.71 29.79
CA GLY A 616 84.20 -19.49 28.44
C GLY A 616 84.09 -20.77 27.60
N ASP A 617 84.02 -21.95 28.20
CA ASP A 617 84.08 -23.24 27.48
C ASP A 617 82.79 -23.65 26.76
N GLY A 618 81.64 -23.10 27.18
CA GLY A 618 80.32 -23.52 26.71
C GLY A 618 79.47 -24.28 27.75
N VAL A 619 79.86 -24.30 29.02
CA VAL A 619 79.17 -24.94 30.14
C VAL A 619 79.07 -23.96 31.31
N GLU A 620 77.88 -23.80 31.87
CA GLU A 620 77.66 -22.89 33.00
C GLU A 620 78.32 -23.40 34.29
N ASP A 621 78.79 -22.48 35.14
CA ASP A 621 79.50 -22.72 36.41
C ASP A 621 78.83 -23.77 37.33
N ARG A 622 77.51 -23.93 37.24
CA ARG A 622 76.71 -24.86 38.05
C ARG A 622 76.66 -26.29 37.51
N LEU A 623 76.90 -26.48 36.21
CA LEU A 623 76.85 -27.78 35.53
C LEU A 623 78.24 -28.25 35.09
N ASP A 624 79.19 -27.33 35.04
CA ASP A 624 80.60 -27.63 34.83
C ASP A 624 81.20 -28.34 36.06
N ALA A 625 81.90 -29.46 35.80
CA ALA A 625 82.69 -30.17 36.80
C ALA A 625 84.12 -29.63 36.93
N CYS A 626 84.52 -28.75 36.02
CA CYS A 626 85.81 -28.09 35.88
C CYS A 626 85.71 -26.53 35.74
N PRO A 627 84.95 -25.74 36.56
CA PRO A 627 84.52 -24.32 36.31
C PRO A 627 85.58 -23.20 36.16
N ASP A 628 86.84 -23.54 35.92
CA ASP A 628 87.96 -22.64 35.66
C ASP A 628 88.97 -23.24 34.63
N GLU A 629 88.66 -24.38 33.98
CA GLU A 629 89.47 -25.07 32.95
C GLU A 629 88.61 -25.69 31.79
N PRO A 630 88.74 -25.21 30.53
CA PRO A 630 87.70 -25.40 29.51
C PRO A 630 87.62 -26.79 28.86
N GLY A 631 86.40 -27.30 28.72
CA GLY A 631 86.06 -28.54 28.02
C GLY A 631 84.68 -28.54 27.31
N PRO A 632 84.30 -29.64 26.65
CA PRO A 632 83.05 -29.73 25.92
C PRO A 632 81.87 -30.24 26.78
N ALA A 633 80.70 -29.63 26.58
CA ALA A 633 79.49 -29.81 27.38
C ALA A 633 79.05 -31.26 27.65
N TYR A 634 79.25 -32.20 26.71
CA TYR A 634 78.80 -33.58 26.92
C TYR A 634 79.59 -34.32 28.02
N ASN A 635 80.83 -33.90 28.28
CA ASN A 635 81.66 -34.37 29.39
C ASN A 635 81.72 -33.34 30.54
N LYS A 636 80.66 -32.53 30.67
CA LYS A 636 80.43 -31.58 31.79
C LYS A 636 81.59 -30.61 32.01
N GLY A 637 82.01 -29.96 30.94
CA GLY A 637 83.07 -28.93 30.91
C GLY A 637 84.50 -29.47 31.09
N CYS A 638 84.70 -30.79 31.05
CA CYS A 638 86.03 -31.39 31.10
C CYS A 638 86.38 -32.09 29.75
N PRO A 639 87.64 -32.09 29.27
CA PRO A 639 88.01 -32.58 27.92
C PRO A 639 87.89 -34.10 27.63
N ASN A 640 87.71 -34.46 26.36
CA ASN A 640 87.33 -35.81 25.85
C ASN A 640 88.48 -36.77 25.50
N LYS A 641 88.13 -38.03 25.17
CA LYS A 641 89.05 -39.10 24.73
C LYS A 641 88.45 -39.94 23.58
N ASP A 642 89.36 -40.44 22.74
CA ASP A 642 89.17 -41.31 21.57
C ASP A 642 90.38 -42.28 21.59
N GLN A 643 90.13 -43.59 21.67
CA GLN A 643 91.15 -44.59 21.99
C GLN A 643 91.79 -45.25 20.76
N ASP A 644 91.08 -45.43 19.65
CA ASP A 644 91.62 -46.04 18.42
C ASP A 644 91.79 -45.08 17.23
N GLY A 645 91.23 -43.87 17.32
CA GLY A 645 91.50 -42.75 16.42
C GLY A 645 90.78 -42.83 15.08
N ASP A 646 89.66 -43.55 14.98
CA ASP A 646 88.88 -43.64 13.73
C ASP A 646 88.02 -42.38 13.44
N GLY A 647 87.82 -41.53 14.46
CA GLY A 647 87.01 -40.31 14.40
C GLY A 647 85.63 -40.43 15.06
N VAL A 648 85.29 -41.58 15.62
CA VAL A 648 84.15 -41.83 16.51
C VAL A 648 84.67 -41.90 17.95
N LEU A 649 83.97 -41.28 18.89
CA LEU A 649 84.40 -41.20 20.29
C LEU A 649 84.02 -42.46 21.08
N ASP A 650 84.85 -42.87 22.03
CA ASP A 650 84.73 -44.13 22.81
C ASP A 650 83.32 -44.40 23.40
N ASP A 651 82.57 -43.34 23.69
CA ASP A 651 81.24 -43.37 24.32
C ASP A 651 80.09 -43.58 23.32
N VAL A 652 80.34 -43.43 22.02
CA VAL A 652 79.37 -43.60 20.92
C VAL A 652 79.81 -44.59 19.84
N ASP A 653 81.06 -45.07 19.91
CA ASP A 653 81.58 -46.16 19.08
C ASP A 653 81.00 -47.53 19.51
N ALA A 654 80.59 -48.35 18.55
CA ALA A 654 80.14 -49.73 18.79
C ALA A 654 81.29 -50.76 18.73
N CYS A 655 82.46 -50.37 18.22
CA CYS A 655 83.70 -51.11 18.10
C CYS A 655 84.92 -50.30 18.64
N PRO A 656 84.97 -49.77 19.90
CA PRO A 656 85.92 -48.72 20.38
C PRO A 656 87.43 -49.08 20.47
N THR A 657 87.88 -50.10 19.76
CA THR A 657 89.28 -50.57 19.68
C THR A 657 89.64 -51.10 18.28
N VAL A 658 88.76 -50.97 17.29
CA VAL A 658 88.91 -51.46 15.91
C VAL A 658 88.27 -50.45 14.93
N PRO A 659 89.08 -49.62 14.23
CA PRO A 659 88.60 -48.56 13.36
C PRO A 659 87.58 -48.98 12.29
N GLY A 660 86.54 -48.19 12.10
CA GLY A 660 85.50 -48.39 11.10
C GLY A 660 84.98 -47.08 10.50
N LEU A 661 83.68 -47.04 10.18
CA LEU A 661 83.04 -45.88 9.56
C LEU A 661 81.94 -45.32 10.47
N PRO A 662 81.82 -43.98 10.61
CA PRO A 662 80.78 -43.35 11.42
C PRO A 662 79.35 -43.76 11.01
N GLU A 663 79.08 -43.98 9.72
CA GLU A 663 77.75 -44.44 9.26
C GLU A 663 77.35 -45.83 9.78
N ASN A 664 78.34 -46.62 10.23
CA ASN A 664 78.18 -47.94 10.83
C ASN A 664 78.71 -47.97 12.29
N LYS A 665 78.69 -46.81 12.97
CA LYS A 665 79.05 -46.64 14.38
C LYS A 665 80.45 -47.16 14.75
N GLY A 666 81.47 -46.78 13.98
CA GLY A 666 82.86 -47.17 14.22
C GLY A 666 83.19 -48.62 13.84
N CYS A 667 82.26 -49.37 13.25
CA CYS A 667 82.53 -50.74 12.77
C CYS A 667 82.63 -50.80 11.22
N PRO A 668 83.47 -51.67 10.63
CA PRO A 668 83.57 -51.83 9.17
C PRO A 668 82.35 -52.55 8.54
N LEU A 669 82.12 -52.33 7.24
CA LEU A 669 81.04 -52.96 6.45
C LEU A 669 81.42 -54.38 5.95
N SER A 670 80.42 -55.24 5.73
CA SER A 670 80.61 -56.60 5.22
C SER A 670 80.59 -56.68 3.68
N ASP A 671 81.40 -57.61 3.17
CA ASP A 671 81.56 -58.01 1.76
C ASP A 671 81.68 -59.55 1.79
N SER A 672 80.63 -60.24 1.33
CA SER A 672 80.43 -61.69 1.56
C SER A 672 81.10 -62.58 0.52
N ASP A 673 81.33 -62.08 -0.69
CA ASP A 673 82.01 -62.83 -1.75
C ASP A 673 83.40 -62.28 -2.13
N GLY A 674 83.74 -61.08 -1.64
CA GLY A 674 85.08 -60.51 -1.68
C GLY A 674 85.42 -59.83 -3.01
N ASP A 675 84.43 -59.42 -3.80
CA ASP A 675 84.65 -58.74 -5.09
C ASP A 675 85.06 -57.26 -4.96
N GLY A 676 84.94 -56.68 -3.75
CA GLY A 676 85.24 -55.29 -3.43
C GLY A 676 84.03 -54.34 -3.45
N VAL A 677 82.82 -54.86 -3.69
CA VAL A 677 81.55 -54.16 -3.51
C VAL A 677 80.88 -54.67 -2.22
N PRO A 678 80.71 -53.83 -1.18
CA PRO A 678 80.04 -54.27 0.05
C PRO A 678 78.61 -54.78 -0.21
N ASP A 679 78.16 -55.80 0.55
CA ASP A 679 76.90 -56.56 0.33
C ASP A 679 75.67 -55.68 0.07
N LYS A 680 75.65 -54.50 0.69
CA LYS A 680 74.55 -53.52 0.65
C LYS A 680 74.45 -52.77 -0.69
N LEU A 681 75.53 -52.75 -1.46
CA LEU A 681 75.65 -52.07 -2.76
C LEU A 681 75.79 -53.06 -3.92
N ASP A 682 76.01 -54.33 -3.61
CA ASP A 682 76.07 -55.43 -4.57
C ASP A 682 74.65 -55.92 -4.96
N LYS A 683 74.46 -56.21 -6.25
CA LYS A 683 73.25 -56.83 -6.81
C LYS A 683 73.33 -58.35 -6.90
N CYS A 684 74.53 -58.93 -6.76
CA CYS A 684 74.81 -60.35 -6.76
C CYS A 684 75.69 -60.76 -5.54
N PRO A 685 75.28 -60.51 -4.26
CA PRO A 685 76.14 -60.55 -3.04
C PRO A 685 76.78 -61.89 -2.63
N THR A 686 76.79 -62.86 -3.53
CA THR A 686 77.31 -64.22 -3.34
C THR A 686 77.98 -64.77 -4.60
N VAL A 687 78.16 -63.96 -5.65
CA VAL A 687 78.74 -64.33 -6.96
C VAL A 687 79.62 -63.20 -7.48
N PRO A 688 80.96 -63.26 -7.27
CA PRO A 688 81.86 -62.13 -7.50
C PRO A 688 81.76 -61.54 -8.91
N GLY A 689 81.55 -60.23 -9.00
CA GLY A 689 81.44 -59.49 -10.23
C GLY A 689 82.46 -58.37 -10.35
N VAL A 690 81.97 -57.20 -10.79
CA VAL A 690 82.78 -55.99 -10.93
C VAL A 690 81.97 -54.76 -10.50
N PRO A 691 82.59 -53.73 -9.88
CA PRO A 691 81.90 -52.52 -9.45
C PRO A 691 81.12 -51.81 -10.57
N GLU A 692 81.63 -51.80 -11.80
CA GLU A 692 80.96 -51.19 -12.97
C GLU A 692 79.61 -51.84 -13.31
N ASN A 693 79.40 -53.09 -12.87
CA ASN A 693 78.16 -53.83 -13.02
C ASN A 693 77.41 -54.02 -11.69
N ASN A 694 77.81 -53.28 -10.64
CA ASN A 694 77.26 -53.37 -9.27
C ASN A 694 77.38 -54.79 -8.69
N GLY A 695 78.60 -55.36 -8.76
CA GLY A 695 78.97 -56.66 -8.19
C GLY A 695 78.41 -57.90 -8.92
N CYS A 696 77.66 -57.74 -10.00
CA CYS A 696 77.28 -58.87 -10.86
C CYS A 696 78.32 -59.18 -11.98
N PRO A 697 78.51 -60.44 -12.39
CA PRO A 697 79.37 -60.78 -13.53
C PRO A 697 78.90 -60.16 -14.87
N PRO A 698 79.79 -59.60 -15.70
CA PRO A 698 79.42 -59.06 -17.01
C PRO A 698 79.20 -60.18 -18.05
N ILE A 699 78.07 -60.11 -18.77
CA ILE A 699 77.74 -61.03 -19.88
C ILE A 699 78.48 -60.61 -21.15
N GLY A 700 79.22 -61.53 -21.78
CA GLY A 700 80.03 -61.26 -22.98
C GLY A 700 79.19 -60.98 -24.23
N LYS A 701 79.70 -60.14 -25.15
CA LYS A 701 78.97 -59.74 -26.38
C LYS A 701 78.58 -60.92 -27.28
N GLU A 702 79.44 -61.95 -27.37
CA GLU A 702 79.15 -63.18 -28.12
C GLU A 702 78.00 -63.98 -27.47
N GLU A 703 77.97 -64.00 -26.14
CA GLU A 703 76.96 -64.71 -25.35
C GLU A 703 75.60 -63.98 -25.42
N GLN A 704 75.62 -62.64 -25.42
CA GLN A 704 74.45 -61.80 -25.70
C GLN A 704 73.89 -62.03 -27.11
N GLU A 705 74.75 -62.23 -28.11
CA GLU A 705 74.32 -62.48 -29.49
C GLU A 705 73.66 -63.86 -29.66
N ILE A 706 74.15 -64.89 -28.94
CA ILE A 706 73.48 -66.21 -28.88
C ILE A 706 72.09 -66.08 -28.25
N LEU A 707 71.97 -65.34 -27.14
CA LEU A 707 70.66 -65.07 -26.51
C LEU A 707 69.71 -64.31 -27.44
N ARG A 708 70.21 -63.30 -28.16
CA ARG A 708 69.43 -62.48 -29.10
C ARG A 708 68.95 -63.27 -30.32
N THR A 709 69.82 -64.09 -30.93
CA THR A 709 69.47 -64.89 -32.11
C THR A 709 68.50 -66.03 -31.76
N ALA A 710 68.69 -66.71 -30.62
CA ALA A 710 67.74 -67.69 -30.11
C ALA A 710 66.38 -67.08 -29.75
N PHE A 711 66.33 -65.81 -29.35
CA PHE A 711 65.10 -65.05 -29.15
C PHE A 711 64.39 -64.68 -30.46
N GLU A 712 65.11 -64.10 -31.43
CA GLU A 712 64.52 -63.55 -32.66
C GLU A 712 64.00 -64.65 -33.62
N ASN A 713 64.71 -65.78 -33.70
CA ASN A 713 64.36 -66.87 -34.62
C ASN A 713 63.37 -67.89 -34.02
N LEU A 714 62.89 -67.67 -32.80
CA LEU A 714 61.96 -68.57 -32.11
C LEU A 714 60.51 -68.42 -32.61
N GLU A 715 60.11 -69.36 -33.48
CA GLU A 715 58.77 -69.44 -34.03
C GLU A 715 57.97 -70.63 -33.47
N PHE A 716 56.65 -70.44 -33.46
CA PHE A 716 55.69 -71.49 -33.09
C PHE A 716 54.68 -71.72 -34.22
N GLU A 717 54.15 -72.94 -34.29
CA GLU A 717 52.98 -73.24 -35.11
C GLU A 717 51.78 -72.37 -34.72
N THR A 718 51.02 -71.91 -35.72
CA THR A 718 49.94 -70.94 -35.55
C THR A 718 48.89 -71.46 -34.56
N GLY A 719 48.60 -70.65 -33.53
CA GLY A 719 47.66 -71.00 -32.46
C GLY A 719 48.11 -72.12 -31.50
N LYS A 720 49.34 -72.63 -31.63
CA LYS A 720 49.87 -73.75 -30.83
C LYS A 720 51.12 -73.34 -30.04
N ALA A 721 51.51 -74.21 -29.11
CA ALA A 721 52.75 -74.15 -28.35
C ALA A 721 53.79 -75.19 -28.85
N ILE A 722 53.74 -75.52 -30.13
CA ILE A 722 54.70 -76.40 -30.80
C ILE A 722 55.74 -75.49 -31.47
N ILE A 723 57.01 -75.63 -31.08
CA ILE A 723 58.14 -74.89 -31.66
C ILE A 723 58.36 -75.40 -33.09
N LYS A 724 58.62 -74.49 -34.04
CA LYS A 724 58.93 -74.88 -35.43
C LYS A 724 60.33 -75.46 -35.54
N ALA A 725 60.52 -76.37 -36.50
CA ALA A 725 61.83 -76.98 -36.76
C ALA A 725 62.92 -75.95 -37.12
N SER A 726 62.55 -74.80 -37.70
CA SER A 726 63.44 -73.69 -38.04
C SER A 726 64.05 -72.95 -36.86
N SER A 727 63.61 -73.22 -35.63
CA SER A 727 64.07 -72.54 -34.41
C SER A 727 64.93 -73.43 -33.51
N PHE A 728 65.19 -74.67 -33.92
CA PHE A 728 65.91 -75.63 -33.10
C PHE A 728 67.41 -75.41 -33.09
N ASP A 729 68.00 -74.91 -34.18
CA ASP A 729 69.45 -74.72 -34.27
C ASP A 729 69.94 -73.63 -33.30
N GLU A 730 69.26 -72.49 -33.23
CA GLU A 730 69.58 -71.41 -32.30
C GLU A 730 69.27 -71.78 -30.85
N LEU A 731 68.17 -72.51 -30.59
CA LEU A 731 67.88 -73.05 -29.25
C LEU A 731 68.93 -74.07 -28.79
N ASN A 732 69.55 -74.81 -29.71
CA ASN A 732 70.63 -75.75 -29.39
C ASN A 732 71.94 -75.02 -29.05
N GLU A 733 72.28 -73.92 -29.73
CA GLU A 733 73.42 -73.08 -29.34
C GLU A 733 73.19 -72.40 -27.98
N LEU A 734 71.97 -71.92 -27.71
CA LEU A 734 71.60 -71.42 -26.39
C LEU A 734 71.72 -72.49 -25.29
N ALA A 735 71.26 -73.72 -25.55
CA ALA A 735 71.41 -74.82 -24.59
C ALA A 735 72.89 -75.10 -24.25
N LYS A 736 73.77 -75.12 -25.26
CA LYS A 736 75.23 -75.29 -25.06
C LYS A 736 75.82 -74.17 -24.22
N LEU A 737 75.38 -72.93 -24.40
CA LEU A 737 75.83 -71.78 -23.59
C LEU A 737 75.40 -71.94 -22.12
N LEU A 738 74.14 -72.28 -21.85
CA LEU A 738 73.61 -72.46 -20.49
C LEU A 738 74.24 -73.65 -19.74
N ILE A 739 74.71 -74.68 -20.46
CA ILE A 739 75.49 -75.79 -19.88
C ILE A 739 76.90 -75.34 -19.50
N LYS A 740 77.54 -74.49 -20.32
CA LYS A 740 78.87 -73.91 -20.02
C LYS A 740 78.86 -72.89 -18.88
N LYS A 741 77.70 -72.29 -18.60
CA LYS A 741 77.48 -71.25 -17.59
C LYS A 741 76.56 -71.76 -16.48
N PRO A 742 77.02 -72.67 -15.60
CA PRO A 742 76.18 -73.29 -14.57
C PRO A 742 75.53 -72.29 -13.59
N GLU A 743 76.12 -71.10 -13.44
CA GLU A 743 75.69 -69.99 -12.59
C GLU A 743 74.56 -69.13 -13.19
N TRP A 744 74.17 -69.36 -14.45
CA TRP A 744 73.11 -68.57 -15.10
C TRP A 744 71.73 -69.20 -14.90
N THR A 745 70.77 -68.44 -14.42
CA THR A 745 69.35 -68.81 -14.48
C THR A 745 68.69 -68.06 -15.63
N LEU A 746 68.04 -68.80 -16.54
CA LEU A 746 67.31 -68.24 -17.68
C LEU A 746 65.82 -68.12 -17.35
N ILE A 747 65.32 -66.89 -17.33
CA ILE A 747 63.90 -66.58 -17.32
C ILE A 747 63.39 -66.62 -18.77
N ILE A 748 62.28 -67.33 -19.00
CA ILE A 748 61.68 -67.59 -20.32
C ILE A 748 60.24 -67.04 -20.30
N SER A 749 60.01 -65.85 -20.83
CA SER A 749 58.75 -65.11 -20.68
C SER A 749 57.88 -65.21 -21.93
N GLY A 750 56.74 -65.91 -21.85
CA GLY A 750 55.84 -66.09 -23.00
C GLY A 750 54.85 -64.94 -23.22
N HIS A 751 54.67 -64.53 -24.48
CA HIS A 751 53.73 -63.47 -24.90
C HIS A 751 52.85 -63.88 -26.11
N THR A 752 51.72 -63.18 -26.27
CA THR A 752 50.83 -63.30 -27.44
C THR A 752 50.39 -61.91 -27.93
N ASP A 753 49.77 -61.87 -29.10
CA ASP A 753 48.92 -60.74 -29.49
C ASP A 753 47.57 -60.76 -28.75
N ASN A 754 46.70 -59.81 -29.07
CA ASN A 754 45.35 -59.70 -28.52
C ASN A 754 44.27 -60.53 -29.28
N VAL A 755 44.64 -61.42 -30.20
CA VAL A 755 43.68 -62.17 -31.00
C VAL A 755 43.25 -63.42 -30.23
N GLY A 756 41.95 -63.59 -30.04
CA GLY A 756 41.38 -64.64 -29.18
C GLY A 756 40.99 -64.12 -27.80
N LYS A 757 40.69 -65.05 -26.87
CA LYS A 757 40.29 -64.69 -25.49
C LYS A 757 41.54 -64.47 -24.62
N PRO A 758 41.60 -63.41 -23.78
CA PRO A 758 42.77 -63.15 -22.93
C PRO A 758 43.20 -64.33 -22.04
N ALA A 759 42.23 -65.06 -21.47
CA ALA A 759 42.51 -66.26 -20.68
C ALA A 759 43.15 -67.39 -21.51
N SER A 760 42.68 -67.61 -22.75
CA SER A 760 43.27 -68.58 -23.67
C SER A 760 44.68 -68.16 -24.09
N ASN A 761 44.91 -66.87 -24.27
CA ASN A 761 46.21 -66.28 -24.60
C ASN A 761 47.22 -66.37 -23.43
N MET A 762 46.75 -66.24 -22.19
CA MET A 762 47.54 -66.50 -20.98
C MET A 762 47.98 -67.97 -20.89
N VAL A 763 47.06 -68.91 -21.19
CA VAL A 763 47.40 -70.35 -21.24
C VAL A 763 48.33 -70.68 -22.43
N LEU A 764 48.13 -70.05 -23.59
CA LEU A 764 48.98 -70.27 -24.77
C LEU A 764 50.42 -69.79 -24.54
N SER A 765 50.59 -68.59 -23.98
CA SER A 765 51.92 -68.07 -23.61
C SER A 765 52.61 -68.94 -22.56
N LYS A 766 51.88 -69.37 -21.51
CA LYS A 766 52.37 -70.35 -20.52
C LYS A 766 52.90 -71.61 -21.18
N ASN A 767 52.10 -72.20 -22.05
CA ASN A 767 52.47 -73.43 -22.74
C ASN A 767 53.67 -73.21 -23.68
N ARG A 768 53.82 -72.03 -24.30
CA ARG A 768 54.99 -71.69 -25.14
C ARG A 768 56.27 -71.57 -24.32
N ALA A 769 56.25 -70.82 -23.22
CA ALA A 769 57.40 -70.72 -22.31
C ALA A 769 57.81 -72.10 -21.76
N ILE A 770 56.83 -72.91 -21.34
CA ILE A 770 57.08 -74.30 -20.89
C ILE A 770 57.57 -75.21 -22.02
N SER A 771 57.14 -75.03 -23.27
CA SER A 771 57.67 -75.80 -24.40
C SER A 771 59.15 -75.50 -24.65
N VAL A 772 59.58 -74.24 -24.52
CA VAL A 772 61.00 -73.86 -24.63
C VAL A 772 61.79 -74.38 -23.43
N GLN A 773 61.25 -74.22 -22.21
CA GLN A 773 61.84 -74.80 -20.99
C GLN A 773 62.08 -76.31 -21.14
N LYS A 774 61.08 -77.05 -21.63
CA LYS A 774 61.16 -78.49 -21.88
C LYS A 774 62.13 -78.84 -23.00
N TYR A 775 62.22 -78.01 -24.05
CA TYR A 775 63.18 -78.22 -25.13
C TYR A 775 64.61 -78.07 -24.64
N LEU A 776 64.94 -76.95 -23.98
CA LEU A 776 66.27 -76.71 -23.41
C LEU A 776 66.63 -77.76 -22.33
N ALA A 777 65.67 -78.19 -21.52
CA ALA A 777 65.87 -79.28 -20.56
C ALA A 777 66.13 -80.64 -21.24
N ALA A 778 65.49 -80.92 -22.38
CA ALA A 778 65.79 -82.11 -23.19
C ALA A 778 67.20 -82.04 -23.81
N GLN A 779 67.72 -80.84 -24.05
CA GLN A 779 69.12 -80.59 -24.43
C GLN A 779 70.10 -80.55 -23.24
N GLN A 780 69.73 -81.10 -22.09
CA GLN A 780 70.55 -81.26 -20.87
C GLN A 780 70.82 -79.98 -20.04
N VAL A 781 70.12 -78.87 -20.26
CA VAL A 781 70.11 -77.75 -19.31
C VAL A 781 69.29 -78.14 -18.06
N ASP A 782 69.77 -77.83 -16.85
CA ASP A 782 68.96 -78.12 -15.63
C ASP A 782 67.66 -77.32 -15.66
N ILE A 783 66.53 -78.05 -15.65
CA ILE A 783 65.18 -77.48 -15.66
C ILE A 783 64.91 -76.52 -14.50
N LYS A 784 65.62 -76.65 -13.36
CA LYS A 784 65.50 -75.72 -12.22
C LYS A 784 66.00 -74.31 -12.55
N ARG A 785 67.02 -74.21 -13.41
CA ARG A 785 67.61 -72.96 -13.90
C ARG A 785 66.85 -72.35 -15.07
N LEU A 786 65.77 -72.99 -15.52
CA LEU A 786 64.89 -72.50 -16.59
C LEU A 786 63.55 -72.10 -15.98
N LYS A 787 63.31 -70.80 -15.82
CA LYS A 787 62.13 -70.24 -15.13
C LYS A 787 61.10 -69.73 -16.14
N PRO A 788 60.06 -70.52 -16.50
CA PRO A 788 59.05 -70.08 -17.44
C PRO A 788 58.07 -69.09 -16.80
N GLU A 789 57.99 -67.90 -17.35
CA GLU A 789 56.98 -66.90 -17.05
C GLU A 789 56.01 -66.74 -18.22
N TRP A 790 54.85 -66.13 -17.99
CA TRP A 790 53.85 -65.95 -19.04
C TRP A 790 52.93 -64.77 -18.77
N PHE A 791 52.69 -64.00 -19.83
CA PHE A 791 51.96 -62.73 -19.75
C PHE A 791 50.80 -62.66 -20.76
N GLY A 792 50.67 -63.64 -21.66
CA GLY A 792 49.69 -63.61 -22.74
C GLY A 792 49.77 -62.28 -23.49
N GLN A 793 48.63 -61.61 -23.58
CA GLN A 793 48.50 -60.33 -24.29
C GLN A 793 48.74 -59.08 -23.41
N THR A 794 49.15 -59.22 -22.14
CA THR A 794 49.25 -58.07 -21.20
C THR A 794 50.52 -57.24 -21.35
N ARG A 795 51.56 -57.77 -22.00
CA ARG A 795 52.83 -57.07 -22.26
C ARG A 795 53.15 -56.98 -23.77
N PRO A 796 52.37 -56.20 -24.55
CA PRO A 796 52.65 -55.94 -25.95
C PRO A 796 53.83 -54.96 -26.11
N THR A 797 54.74 -55.24 -27.03
CA THR A 797 55.86 -54.33 -27.41
C THR A 797 55.60 -53.60 -28.72
N ALA A 798 54.54 -53.95 -29.44
CA ALA A 798 54.06 -53.25 -30.63
C ALA A 798 52.53 -53.13 -30.61
N THR A 799 51.97 -52.28 -31.49
CA THR A 799 50.50 -52.18 -31.60
C THR A 799 49.87 -53.51 -32.03
N ASN A 800 48.79 -53.89 -31.35
CA ASN A 800 48.00 -55.05 -31.75
C ASN A 800 47.03 -54.76 -32.92
N THR A 801 46.97 -53.52 -33.43
CA THR A 801 46.07 -53.16 -34.54
C THR A 801 46.55 -53.70 -35.89
N THR A 802 47.86 -53.78 -36.15
CA THR A 802 48.41 -54.27 -37.43
C THR A 802 48.87 -55.73 -37.37
N PRO A 803 48.85 -56.49 -38.49
CA PRO A 803 49.37 -57.86 -38.53
C PRO A 803 50.84 -57.98 -38.08
N GLU A 804 51.66 -56.99 -38.41
CA GLU A 804 53.10 -56.95 -38.14
C GLU A 804 53.37 -56.69 -36.66
N GLY A 805 52.63 -55.76 -36.05
CA GLY A 805 52.70 -55.51 -34.61
C GLY A 805 52.18 -56.69 -33.80
N ARG A 806 51.12 -57.36 -34.28
CA ARG A 806 50.68 -58.65 -33.70
C ARG A 806 51.75 -59.75 -33.82
N GLN A 807 52.47 -59.86 -34.94
CA GLN A 807 53.60 -60.80 -35.05
C GLN A 807 54.68 -60.49 -34.01
N LYS A 808 55.08 -59.22 -33.85
CA LYS A 808 56.03 -58.81 -32.80
C LYS A 808 55.55 -59.12 -31.37
N ASN A 809 54.24 -59.06 -31.11
CA ASN A 809 53.70 -59.42 -29.79
C ASN A 809 53.67 -60.93 -29.52
N ARG A 810 53.62 -61.78 -30.55
CA ARG A 810 53.65 -63.25 -30.44
C ARG A 810 55.08 -63.80 -30.26
N ARG A 811 55.77 -63.39 -29.21
CA ARG A 811 57.18 -63.70 -28.90
C ARG A 811 57.35 -64.48 -27.59
N VAL A 812 58.57 -64.95 -27.31
CA VAL A 812 59.00 -65.46 -26.00
C VAL A 812 60.30 -64.76 -25.64
N GLU A 813 60.33 -63.91 -24.62
CA GLU A 813 61.53 -63.20 -24.14
C GLU A 813 62.42 -64.09 -23.27
N MET A 814 63.71 -63.76 -23.23
CA MET A 814 64.76 -64.54 -22.56
C MET A 814 65.68 -63.61 -21.79
N THR A 815 65.90 -63.85 -20.50
CA THR A 815 66.71 -62.98 -19.62
C THR A 815 67.53 -63.81 -18.65
N ILE A 816 68.82 -63.48 -18.51
CA ILE A 816 69.73 -64.10 -17.55
C ILE A 816 69.65 -63.37 -16.21
N VAL A 817 69.59 -64.13 -15.13
CA VAL A 817 69.84 -63.69 -13.76
C VAL A 817 70.88 -64.60 -13.12
N PHE A 818 71.67 -64.06 -12.19
CA PHE A 818 72.63 -64.80 -11.37
C PHE A 818 71.96 -65.09 -10.03
N GLU A 819 72.03 -66.33 -9.55
CA GLU A 819 71.40 -66.84 -8.32
C GLU A 819 72.28 -67.92 -7.66
#